data_AF-A0A0G0BA26-F1
#
_entry.id   AF-A0A0G0BA26-F1
#
_cell.length_a   1.000
_cell.length_b   1.000
_cell.length_c   1.000
_cell.angle_alpha   90.00
_cell.angle_beta   90.00
_cell.angle_gamma   90.00
#
_symmetry.space_group_name_H-M   'P 1'
#
loop_
_entity.id
_entity.type
_entity.pdbx_description
1 polymer ?
#
loop_
_entity_poly.entity_id
_entity_poly.type
_entity_poly.pdbx_seq_one_letter_code
_entity_poly.pdbx_strand_id
1 'polypeptide(L)'
;MGPNTPEQPPRKNMQEQARATAEQIIADMRANHQSEVARINLIKDDNERLRARALLEQQEVEKIRSKMSEQIRDAADTSQADRPEDKQKKAEKAKHIFLEAKALGDEGVKVGDAKSQQVVNKIVEYMKNGQITDEGALVLERNIGKDLLNGIVFSKPGEPPSTFEKNLRIAYESDPIATAPLLRDLGENQDVFGYEGTPQDLLNKIGMDTPESDPQKALTPEQQQMIDEAQGENSPNAFVRDKISYYQSRFTGEQLNLIEAFYSPEKFVDYMEHLSDGDDNGGKNFLKKAEVQERKQEIEHHIKEYYNKNNRPLSEGELKDQVEKHWGEEVSEMMNWKVSDIINQLFLELQQKSPHKFYEQIMQEDIFQGPAMIQKRIQTAINSLMTKVDQIEGKDTELAKRIKNLKLYRHAVKPHVIEERSKDPNDPNKNIYPRVKPIPYGESIGLGEFIEYVNMTIDHTIHKTEFFHNSRAIYKHPPGEKGFYHQLGEFAEQLQGTDIEEILLLPDGQYVLEAYQLYEKMLQEDFAQMDHRHRPDQLTNKLERVNSEIEEEVIEQLRAFYPDLTRQRIKNIVNNAVGISRGMFLTEAEQSAYADPVDSEGKGMVASYSTNDAGSLNAFNPMHTIMRWQGEHNFNSMYFMPVHGEQGAWDHNKAWKNMAKYMDSFYVGKGRGKGKDGLPEEVFADSMMNIGKIGGPGIRKGWRTHQALEGHYVYDEDGTIDAPNTFQAMEAIGYEAIYNFVKLKQAGPGLMKATEKTDPDQVKERRELFKYIYKKYFYDGDPQKYSESEFDNYITSLKEKGKDEAIEKVESDKSLSSGSEQGGWQAKSLEEEIEYQTSNLFLDNMLAHYVAARFPTKFLRIDKNRLHSDGISNWQKIWREFREKGWQISEFDHAMKDLNMAEMLFRRQISGVIREQIRFDPDWRLDKIDEIKDLPWRLNEDKIKELLSENHSEDKNRVNKEFKNQKDIDRAVEVYRQIIAHYKNTEFLDGEGIKQIKKFKFTFGLEDTDLSLMAFRGTGPRMAARAIKDTGSIEQHIIPWIIQMPLLLNEIAISGKHDFEPIIKYMREAQRAITDINGVPDTYEFIYKLAGTVINYFKRDGMAKPLFGLFRLGQKNSIAAEYAGRSSAVWEWDSRDIDRFCVALESNSLLKNSPYNLQAVGNEGKFSGGKLEDRWIKIPGLKKPIRFGKKRHVDYEFDSLKLRKEHGGDIPAIAWDYVNQFLPLAMAFLLWKYIKDAMDEASGKKKQ
;
A
#
# COMPACT_ATOMS: atom_id res chain seq x y z
N MET A 1 -5.15 -15.75 57.94
CA MET A 1 -4.07 -15.03 58.62
C MET A 1 -3.63 -13.92 57.68
N GLY A 2 -3.84 -12.65 58.06
CA GLY A 2 -3.26 -11.51 57.35
C GLY A 2 -1.75 -11.40 57.62
N PRO A 3 -1.09 -10.45 56.95
CA PRO A 3 -0.62 -9.30 57.71
C PRO A 3 -0.85 -7.94 57.02
N ASN A 4 -1.47 -7.04 57.79
CA ASN A 4 -1.21 -5.60 57.91
C ASN A 4 -0.77 -4.81 56.65
N THR A 5 -1.75 -4.22 55.96
CA THR A 5 -1.57 -2.92 55.31
C THR A 5 -1.68 -1.83 56.39
N PRO A 6 -0.75 -0.87 56.46
CA PRO A 6 -0.87 0.27 57.36
C PRO A 6 -2.08 1.11 56.94
N GLU A 7 -2.94 1.52 57.87
CA GLU A 7 -3.92 2.58 57.63
C GLU A 7 -3.17 3.82 57.13
N GLN A 8 -3.43 4.22 55.88
CA GLN A 8 -2.99 5.52 55.38
C GLN A 8 -3.70 6.60 56.20
N PRO A 9 -2.99 7.61 56.74
CA PRO A 9 -3.64 8.75 57.37
C PRO A 9 -4.57 9.44 56.36
N PRO A 10 -5.67 10.08 56.81
CA PRO A 10 -6.59 10.76 55.91
C PRO A 10 -5.82 11.72 55.02
N ARG A 11 -6.00 11.60 53.69
CA ARG A 11 -5.35 12.47 52.71
C ARG A 11 -5.74 13.91 53.03
N LYS A 12 -4.77 14.71 53.46
CA LYS A 12 -4.91 16.17 53.64
C LYS A 12 -5.47 16.77 52.34
N ASN A 13 -6.44 17.68 52.45
CA ASN A 13 -6.94 18.38 51.27
C ASN A 13 -5.84 19.28 50.67
N MET A 14 -5.99 19.70 49.42
CA MET A 14 -4.94 20.42 48.68
C MET A 14 -4.52 21.75 49.36
N GLN A 15 -5.43 22.41 50.08
CA GLN A 15 -5.12 23.59 50.89
C GLN A 15 -4.28 23.26 52.12
N GLU A 16 -4.56 22.14 52.79
CA GLU A 16 -3.75 21.64 53.91
C GLU A 16 -2.37 21.15 53.46
N GLN A 17 -2.25 20.62 52.23
CA GLN A 17 -0.97 20.26 51.62
C GLN A 17 -0.14 21.51 51.29
N ALA A 18 -0.73 22.49 50.60
CA ALA A 18 -0.06 23.76 50.28
C ALA A 18 0.37 24.52 51.55
N ARG A 19 -0.48 24.54 52.57
CA ARG A 19 -0.17 25.14 53.87
C ARG A 19 0.94 24.39 54.60
N ALA A 20 0.94 23.06 54.59
CA ALA A 20 2.02 22.27 55.20
C ALA A 20 3.37 22.46 54.47
N THR A 21 3.36 22.58 53.14
CA THR A 21 4.57 22.87 52.35
C THR A 21 5.10 24.27 52.67
N ALA A 22 4.22 25.29 52.72
CA ALA A 22 4.59 26.64 53.14
C ALA A 22 5.13 26.67 54.58
N GLU A 23 4.48 25.98 55.53
CA GLU A 23 4.93 25.85 56.92
C GLU A 23 6.30 25.15 57.02
N GLN A 24 6.57 24.16 56.17
CA GLN A 24 7.87 23.49 56.11
C GLN A 24 8.96 24.40 55.55
N ILE A 25 8.67 25.16 54.49
CA ILE A 25 9.59 26.18 53.96
C ILE A 25 9.90 27.23 55.04
N ILE A 26 8.89 27.71 55.76
CA ILE A 26 9.04 28.66 56.87
C ILE A 26 9.80 28.02 58.05
N ALA A 27 9.61 26.74 58.34
CA ALA A 27 10.34 26.03 59.39
C ALA A 27 11.84 25.86 59.05
N ASP A 28 12.15 25.48 57.80
CA ASP A 28 13.52 25.42 57.28
C ASP A 28 14.20 26.79 57.30
N MET A 29 13.43 27.86 57.05
CA MET A 29 13.89 29.23 57.21
C MET A 29 14.17 29.55 58.68
N ARG A 30 13.23 29.30 59.60
CA ARG A 30 13.42 29.57 61.04
C ARG A 30 14.62 28.84 61.63
N ALA A 31 14.89 27.61 61.17
CA ALA A 31 16.06 26.83 61.58
C ALA A 31 17.39 27.45 61.09
N ASN A 32 17.45 27.89 59.83
CA ASN A 32 18.62 28.59 59.29
C ASN A 32 18.80 30.00 59.89
N HIS A 33 17.69 30.72 60.05
CA HIS A 33 17.59 32.05 60.64
C HIS A 33 18.11 32.06 62.08
N GLN A 34 17.74 31.07 62.91
CA GLN A 34 18.25 30.96 64.28
C GLN A 34 19.78 30.77 64.33
N SER A 35 20.37 30.02 63.39
CA SER A 35 21.81 29.82 63.33
C SER A 35 22.56 31.11 62.95
N GLU A 36 22.04 31.87 62.00
CA GLU A 36 22.69 33.10 61.55
C GLU A 36 22.36 34.31 62.41
N VAL A 37 21.18 34.39 63.01
CA VAL A 37 20.89 35.37 64.07
C VAL A 37 21.78 35.13 65.29
N ALA A 38 22.09 33.88 65.64
CA ALA A 38 23.07 33.59 66.68
C ALA A 38 24.48 34.11 66.34
N ARG A 39 24.93 33.98 65.08
CA ARG A 39 26.19 34.59 64.60
C ARG A 39 26.14 36.11 64.57
N ILE A 40 25.05 36.70 64.10
CA ILE A 40 24.86 38.15 64.02
C ILE A 40 24.77 38.77 65.41
N ASN A 41 24.20 38.07 66.40
CA ASN A 41 24.15 38.53 67.80
C ASN A 41 25.52 38.56 68.49
N LEU A 42 26.55 37.91 67.92
CA LEU A 42 27.94 38.01 68.39
C LEU A 42 28.66 39.26 67.87
N ILE A 43 28.07 39.99 66.91
CA ILE A 43 28.59 41.28 66.42
C ILE A 43 28.40 42.35 67.51
N LYS A 44 29.49 43.00 67.91
CA LYS A 44 29.50 43.98 69.01
C LYS A 44 29.03 45.38 68.62
N ASP A 45 29.11 45.73 67.33
CA ASP A 45 28.64 47.02 66.82
C ASP A 45 27.15 46.97 66.46
N ASP A 46 26.36 47.88 67.05
CA ASP A 46 24.90 47.88 66.90
C ASP A 46 24.44 48.21 65.48
N ASN A 47 25.13 49.10 64.78
CA ASN A 47 24.78 49.47 63.41
C ASN A 47 25.15 48.37 62.42
N GLU A 48 26.29 47.71 62.62
CA GLU A 48 26.76 46.60 61.80
C GLU A 48 25.88 45.36 62.01
N ARG A 49 25.45 45.11 63.26
CA ARG A 49 24.48 44.07 63.60
C ARG A 49 23.09 44.32 62.99
N LEU A 50 22.60 45.56 63.03
CA LEU A 50 21.35 45.95 62.37
C LEU A 50 21.42 45.78 60.85
N ARG A 51 22.53 46.18 60.22
CA ARG A 51 22.76 45.95 58.78
C ARG A 51 22.82 44.47 58.44
N ALA A 52 23.52 43.66 59.23
CA ALA A 52 23.63 42.23 59.00
C ALA A 52 22.27 41.51 59.16
N ARG A 53 21.43 41.93 60.11
CA ARG A 53 20.04 41.42 60.23
C ARG A 53 19.19 41.77 59.01
N ALA A 54 19.23 43.02 58.56
CA ALA A 54 18.48 43.45 57.38
C ALA A 54 18.93 42.70 56.10
N LEU A 55 20.23 42.42 55.98
CA LEU A 55 20.79 41.68 54.84
C LEU A 55 20.39 40.20 54.87
N LEU A 56 20.30 39.60 56.07
CA LEU A 56 19.81 38.23 56.24
C LEU A 56 18.33 38.11 55.85
N GLU A 57 17.48 39.04 56.30
CA GLU A 57 16.07 39.09 55.90
C GLU A 57 15.92 39.22 54.37
N GLN A 58 16.75 40.03 53.74
CA GLN A 58 16.74 40.22 52.29
C GLN A 58 17.17 38.94 51.53
N GLN A 59 18.21 38.26 52.01
CA GLN A 59 18.68 36.98 51.44
C GLN A 59 17.66 35.84 51.60
N GLU A 60 16.94 35.80 52.72
CA GLU A 60 15.90 34.80 52.97
C GLU A 60 14.72 34.97 52.01
N VAL A 61 14.26 36.20 51.79
CA VAL A 61 13.21 36.52 50.82
C VAL A 61 13.64 36.16 49.39
N GLU A 62 14.89 36.41 49.02
CA GLU A 62 15.42 36.11 47.68
C GLU A 62 15.51 34.60 47.42
N LYS A 63 15.85 33.80 48.44
CA LYS A 63 15.92 32.33 48.36
C LYS A 63 14.54 31.67 48.23
N ILE A 64 13.49 32.27 48.81
CA ILE A 64 12.11 31.82 48.60
C ILE A 64 11.67 32.13 47.18
N ARG A 65 11.96 33.35 46.72
CA ARG A 65 11.66 33.78 45.34
C ARG A 65 12.33 32.87 44.31
N SER A 66 13.57 32.44 44.55
CA SER A 66 14.28 31.52 43.64
C SER A 66 13.64 30.13 43.61
N LYS A 67 13.28 29.55 44.76
CA LYS A 67 12.58 28.24 44.83
C LYS A 67 11.23 28.26 44.13
N MET A 68 10.46 29.34 44.35
CA MET A 68 9.16 29.51 43.71
C MET A 68 9.31 29.76 42.19
N SER A 69 10.34 30.48 41.78
CA SER A 69 10.69 30.65 40.36
C SER A 69 11.10 29.33 39.70
N GLU A 70 11.81 28.46 40.40
CA GLU A 70 12.23 27.14 39.90
C GLU A 70 11.01 26.22 39.71
N GLN A 71 10.07 26.20 40.65
CA GLN A 71 8.83 25.43 40.53
C GLN A 71 7.92 25.89 39.38
N ILE A 72 7.85 27.21 39.13
CA ILE A 72 7.14 27.82 38.00
C ILE A 72 7.88 27.54 36.68
N ARG A 73 9.22 27.58 36.68
CA ARG A 73 10.04 27.29 35.49
C ARG A 73 9.95 25.83 35.06
N ASP A 74 9.95 24.89 36.01
CA ASP A 74 9.72 23.46 35.76
C ASP A 74 8.32 23.14 35.20
N ALA A 75 7.34 24.03 35.38
CA ALA A 75 5.99 23.89 34.83
C ALA A 75 5.84 24.50 33.42
N ALA A 76 6.66 25.51 33.10
CA ALA A 76 6.64 26.24 31.83
C ALA A 76 7.45 25.57 30.70
N ASP A 77 8.45 24.73 31.00
CA ASP A 77 9.45 24.24 30.03
C ASP A 77 9.11 22.93 29.28
N THR A 78 7.83 22.63 29.02
CA THR A 78 7.46 21.46 28.20
C THR A 78 6.54 21.82 27.04
N SER A 79 7.14 21.99 25.86
CA SER A 79 6.48 22.15 24.57
C SER A 79 6.35 20.81 23.84
N GLN A 80 5.52 19.86 24.30
CA GLN A 80 5.07 18.70 23.51
C GLN A 80 3.71 18.16 24.03
N ALA A 81 2.97 17.48 23.14
CA ALA A 81 1.63 16.94 23.34
C ALA A 81 1.48 16.13 24.65
N ASP A 82 0.72 16.69 25.61
CA ASP A 82 0.44 16.07 26.91
C ASP A 82 -0.86 15.23 26.85
N ARG A 83 -0.85 14.04 27.46
CA ARG A 83 -2.05 13.21 27.66
C ARG A 83 -3.04 13.91 28.63
N PRO A 84 -4.36 13.63 28.56
CA PRO A 84 -5.35 14.25 29.46
C PRO A 84 -5.03 14.12 30.95
N GLU A 85 -4.46 12.98 31.37
CA GLU A 85 -4.05 12.73 32.75
C GLU A 85 -2.88 13.62 33.21
N ASP A 86 -1.98 14.01 32.29
CA ASP A 86 -0.86 14.90 32.58
C ASP A 86 -1.32 16.36 32.70
N LYS A 87 -2.33 16.76 31.93
CA LYS A 87 -2.96 18.08 32.06
C LYS A 87 -3.64 18.25 33.42
N GLN A 88 -4.37 17.24 33.90
CA GLN A 88 -5.01 17.30 35.21
C GLN A 88 -3.98 17.43 36.34
N LYS A 89 -2.88 16.66 36.28
CA LYS A 89 -1.76 16.80 37.25
C LYS A 89 -1.09 18.17 37.20
N LYS A 90 -0.91 18.75 36.01
CA LYS A 90 -0.33 20.10 35.84
C LYS A 90 -1.29 21.19 36.33
N ALA A 91 -2.59 21.05 36.08
CA ALA A 91 -3.63 21.94 36.61
C ALA A 91 -3.69 21.91 38.14
N GLU A 92 -3.61 20.72 38.74
CA GLU A 92 -3.49 20.55 40.19
C GLU A 92 -2.20 21.20 40.74
N LYS A 93 -1.08 21.06 40.03
CA LYS A 93 0.19 21.71 40.39
C LYS A 93 0.11 23.23 40.32
N ALA A 94 -0.45 23.81 39.25
CA ALA A 94 -0.63 25.26 39.11
C ALA A 94 -1.53 25.84 40.22
N LYS A 95 -2.63 25.14 40.53
CA LYS A 95 -3.49 25.45 41.67
C LYS A 95 -2.75 25.40 43.00
N HIS A 96 -1.92 24.38 43.21
CA HIS A 96 -1.07 24.29 44.40
C HIS A 96 -0.10 25.47 44.50
N ILE A 97 0.53 25.90 43.39
CA ILE A 97 1.46 27.04 43.36
C ILE A 97 0.76 28.34 43.80
N PHE A 98 -0.43 28.65 43.29
CA PHE A 98 -1.17 29.85 43.72
C PHE A 98 -1.61 29.79 45.19
N LEU A 99 -2.00 28.61 45.68
CA LEU A 99 -2.36 28.41 47.09
C LEU A 99 -1.14 28.57 48.02
N GLU A 100 0.02 28.05 47.61
CA GLU A 100 1.30 28.18 48.31
C GLU A 100 1.77 29.64 48.34
N ALA A 101 1.69 30.34 47.20
CA ALA A 101 1.98 31.76 47.06
C ALA A 101 1.15 32.65 48.01
N LYS A 102 -0.13 32.31 48.18
CA LYS A 102 -1.02 32.98 49.13
C LYS A 102 -0.65 32.66 50.58
N ALA A 103 -0.40 31.39 50.90
CA ALA A 103 -0.02 30.96 52.25
C ALA A 103 1.29 31.62 52.71
N LEU A 104 2.27 31.75 51.82
CA LEU A 104 3.51 32.49 52.09
C LEU A 104 3.24 33.98 52.32
N GLY A 105 2.37 34.59 51.51
CA GLY A 105 1.93 35.98 51.67
C GLY A 105 1.25 36.25 53.02
N ASP A 106 0.38 35.33 53.46
CA ASP A 106 -0.32 35.40 54.75
C ASP A 106 0.65 35.32 55.95
N GLU A 107 1.79 34.67 55.79
CA GLU A 107 2.89 34.57 56.77
C GLU A 107 3.95 35.68 56.62
N GLY A 108 3.69 36.70 55.77
CA GLY A 108 4.52 37.89 55.61
C GLY A 108 5.59 37.82 54.52
N VAL A 109 5.63 36.74 53.73
CA VAL A 109 6.57 36.56 52.62
C VAL A 109 5.89 36.95 51.30
N LYS A 110 6.24 38.10 50.75
CA LYS A 110 5.59 38.64 49.53
C LYS A 110 6.09 37.97 48.24
N VAL A 111 5.14 37.53 47.41
CA VAL A 111 5.37 37.07 46.04
C VAL A 111 5.39 38.29 45.11
N GLY A 112 6.59 38.76 44.80
CA GLY A 112 6.77 39.96 43.98
C GLY A 112 6.52 41.25 44.76
N ASP A 113 6.00 42.27 44.08
CA ASP A 113 5.61 43.53 44.72
C ASP A 113 4.23 43.43 45.40
N ALA A 114 3.80 44.50 46.06
CA ALA A 114 2.50 44.50 46.75
C ALA A 114 1.31 44.26 45.82
N LYS A 115 1.43 44.65 44.54
CA LYS A 115 0.39 44.50 43.52
C LYS A 115 0.31 43.06 43.04
N SER A 116 1.46 42.43 42.80
CA SER A 116 1.57 41.00 42.50
C SER A 116 0.89 40.13 43.56
N GLN A 117 1.15 40.39 44.84
CA GLN A 117 0.53 39.61 45.93
C GLN A 117 -1.00 39.77 45.95
N GLN A 118 -1.51 40.96 45.63
CA GLN A 118 -2.95 41.20 45.55
C GLN A 118 -3.59 40.43 44.38
N VAL A 119 -2.92 40.38 43.23
CA VAL A 119 -3.37 39.58 42.07
C VAL A 119 -3.39 38.09 42.39
N VAL A 120 -2.35 37.56 43.05
CA VAL A 120 -2.32 36.18 43.56
C VAL A 120 -3.49 35.91 44.51
N ASN A 121 -3.76 36.83 45.43
CA ASN A 121 -4.84 36.67 46.41
C ASN A 121 -6.22 36.58 45.74
N LYS A 122 -6.44 37.37 44.68
CA LYS A 122 -7.66 37.40 43.87
C LYS A 122 -7.83 36.16 43.01
N ILE A 123 -6.77 35.69 42.36
CA ILE A 123 -6.78 34.41 41.62
C ILE A 123 -7.23 33.27 42.55
N VAL A 124 -6.65 33.18 43.75
CA VAL A 124 -7.04 32.16 44.73
C VAL A 124 -8.48 32.34 45.23
N GLU A 125 -8.94 33.58 45.39
CA GLU A 125 -10.34 33.88 45.75
C GLU A 125 -11.32 33.39 44.68
N TYR A 126 -11.04 33.69 43.41
CA TYR A 126 -11.84 33.24 42.28
C TYR A 126 -11.82 31.73 42.10
N MET A 127 -10.69 31.06 42.39
CA MET A 127 -10.63 29.60 42.45
C MET A 127 -11.51 29.03 43.57
N LYS A 128 -11.50 29.65 44.76
CA LYS A 128 -12.37 29.22 45.88
C LYS A 128 -13.85 29.38 45.57
N ASN A 129 -14.21 30.43 44.84
CA ASN A 129 -15.59 30.73 44.46
C ASN A 129 -16.03 29.99 43.17
N GLY A 130 -15.18 29.13 42.61
CA GLY A 130 -15.47 28.36 41.39
C GLY A 130 -15.50 29.19 40.10
N GLN A 131 -15.03 30.43 40.13
CA GLN A 131 -14.97 31.33 38.97
C GLN A 131 -13.73 31.06 38.10
N ILE A 132 -12.69 30.45 38.66
CA ILE A 132 -11.52 29.94 37.93
C ILE A 132 -11.45 28.43 38.16
N THR A 133 -11.47 27.66 37.07
CA THR A 133 -11.29 26.20 37.08
C THR A 133 -9.82 25.84 37.30
N ASP A 134 -9.54 24.57 37.61
CA ASP A 134 -8.17 24.09 37.79
C ASP A 134 -7.35 24.25 36.49
N GLU A 135 -7.99 24.08 35.33
CA GLU A 135 -7.39 24.34 34.01
C GLU A 135 -7.17 25.84 33.76
N GLY A 136 -8.11 26.69 34.17
CA GLY A 136 -7.97 28.15 34.12
C GLY A 136 -6.80 28.65 34.97
N ALA A 137 -6.54 28.02 36.11
CA ALA A 137 -5.37 28.30 36.93
C ALA A 137 -4.06 27.98 36.18
N LEU A 138 -4.01 26.88 35.42
CA LEU A 138 -2.85 26.55 34.58
C LEU A 138 -2.61 27.60 33.49
N VAL A 139 -3.67 28.12 32.86
CA VAL A 139 -3.58 29.16 31.83
C VAL A 139 -3.02 30.47 32.42
N LEU A 140 -3.48 30.86 33.60
CA LEU A 140 -2.98 32.06 34.29
C LEU A 140 -1.54 31.88 34.77
N GLU A 141 -1.19 30.72 35.31
CA GLU A 141 0.18 30.42 35.76
C GLU A 141 1.18 30.52 34.61
N ARG A 142 0.88 29.90 33.45
CA ARG A 142 1.75 29.89 32.28
C ARG A 142 2.00 31.26 31.69
N ASN A 143 0.94 32.07 31.60
CA ASN A 143 1.00 33.33 30.87
C ASN A 143 1.44 34.49 31.75
N ILE A 144 0.88 34.64 32.95
CA ILE A 144 1.16 35.80 33.83
C ILE A 144 1.96 35.44 35.09
N GLY A 145 2.20 34.16 35.40
CA GLY A 145 2.88 33.73 36.63
C GLY A 145 4.28 34.33 36.80
N LYS A 146 5.03 34.48 35.71
CA LYS A 146 6.35 35.13 35.71
C LYS A 146 6.28 36.63 36.01
N ASP A 147 5.21 37.30 35.58
CA ASP A 147 5.00 38.73 35.85
C ASP A 147 4.62 38.95 37.32
N LEU A 148 3.82 38.04 37.89
CA LEU A 148 3.51 38.05 39.33
C LEU A 148 4.78 37.95 40.19
N LEU A 149 5.77 37.16 39.76
CA LEU A 149 7.05 37.08 40.46
C LEU A 149 7.91 38.33 40.31
N ASN A 150 7.96 38.94 39.13
CA ASN A 150 8.88 40.04 38.82
C ASN A 150 8.33 41.43 39.19
N GLY A 151 7.03 41.54 39.43
CA GLY A 151 6.33 42.79 39.73
C GLY A 151 5.43 43.22 38.58
N ILE A 152 4.24 43.70 38.91
CA ILE A 152 3.25 44.11 37.91
C ILE A 152 3.45 45.59 37.57
N VAL A 153 3.71 45.85 36.29
CA VAL A 153 3.86 47.21 35.75
C VAL A 153 2.90 47.37 34.58
N PHE A 154 2.04 48.39 34.64
CA PHE A 154 1.18 48.80 33.54
C PHE A 154 1.84 49.89 32.70
N SER A 155 1.54 49.90 31.39
CA SER A 155 1.93 51.00 30.49
C SER A 155 1.10 52.26 30.76
N LYS A 156 1.71 53.44 30.62
CA LYS A 156 0.97 54.71 30.76
C LYS A 156 -0.01 54.92 29.59
N PRO A 157 -0.98 55.82 29.72
CA PRO A 157 -1.82 56.24 28.60
C PRO A 157 -0.98 56.69 27.40
N GLY A 158 -1.21 56.11 26.23
CA GLY A 158 -0.46 56.42 24.98
C GLY A 158 0.85 55.63 24.76
N GLU A 159 1.30 54.84 25.73
CA GLU A 159 2.47 53.95 25.58
C GLU A 159 2.07 52.55 25.08
N PRO A 160 2.98 51.81 24.39
CA PRO A 160 2.71 50.44 23.99
C PRO A 160 2.50 49.52 25.21
N PRO A 161 1.68 48.44 25.10
CA PRO A 161 1.41 47.54 26.20
C PRO A 161 2.69 46.95 26.83
N SER A 162 2.72 46.93 28.15
CA SER A 162 3.74 46.28 28.98
C SER A 162 3.76 44.77 28.75
N THR A 163 4.81 44.10 29.22
CA THR A 163 4.92 42.63 29.18
C THR A 163 3.74 41.97 29.89
N PHE A 164 3.34 42.49 31.06
CA PHE A 164 2.18 42.00 31.79
C PHE A 164 0.87 42.17 31.00
N GLU A 165 0.63 43.33 30.38
CA GLU A 165 -0.58 43.56 29.57
C GLU A 165 -0.63 42.65 28.33
N LYS A 166 0.52 42.39 27.70
CA LYS A 166 0.62 41.42 26.58
C LYS A 166 0.33 39.99 27.02
N ASN A 167 0.91 39.58 28.15
CA ASN A 167 0.74 38.24 28.69
C ASN A 167 -0.68 38.01 29.22
N LEU A 168 -1.30 39.04 29.81
CA LEU A 168 -2.68 39.03 30.25
C LEU A 168 -3.65 38.93 29.06
N ARG A 169 -3.32 39.58 27.93
CA ARG A 169 -4.04 39.40 26.68
C ARG A 169 -3.92 37.96 26.16
N ILE A 170 -2.72 37.38 26.14
CA ILE A 170 -2.52 35.97 25.72
C ILE A 170 -3.32 35.02 26.64
N ALA A 171 -3.33 35.28 27.95
CA ALA A 171 -4.13 34.51 28.90
C ALA A 171 -5.63 34.60 28.61
N TYR A 172 -6.12 35.79 28.29
CA TYR A 172 -7.52 36.02 27.93
C TYR A 172 -7.90 35.36 26.59
N GLU A 173 -7.04 35.46 25.57
CA GLU A 173 -7.23 34.78 24.29
C GLU A 173 -7.22 33.24 24.45
N SER A 174 -6.48 32.73 25.44
CA SER A 174 -6.40 31.29 25.75
C SER A 174 -7.60 30.78 26.55
N ASP A 175 -8.02 31.51 27.59
CA ASP A 175 -9.19 31.18 28.42
C ASP A 175 -9.90 32.46 28.91
N PRO A 176 -10.92 32.93 28.16
CA PRO A 176 -11.69 34.13 28.53
C PRO A 176 -12.45 33.97 29.84
N ILE A 177 -12.91 32.75 30.17
CA ILE A 177 -13.74 32.49 31.35
C ILE A 177 -12.89 32.61 32.62
N ALA A 178 -11.68 32.05 32.61
CA ALA A 178 -10.77 32.14 33.75
C ALA A 178 -10.15 33.54 33.92
N THR A 179 -9.95 34.28 32.81
CA THR A 179 -9.21 35.55 32.83
C THR A 179 -10.13 36.77 33.00
N ALA A 180 -11.40 36.70 32.57
CA ALA A 180 -12.35 37.82 32.68
C ALA A 180 -12.59 38.33 34.12
N PRO A 181 -12.72 37.48 35.17
CA PRO A 181 -12.87 37.96 36.54
C PRO A 181 -11.66 38.78 36.99
N LEU A 182 -10.46 38.35 36.60
CA LEU A 182 -9.21 39.03 36.92
C LEU A 182 -9.10 40.39 36.21
N LEU A 183 -9.44 40.44 34.93
CA LEU A 183 -9.45 41.67 34.14
C LEU A 183 -10.42 42.71 34.70
N ARG A 184 -11.62 42.27 35.09
CA ARG A 184 -12.62 43.14 35.71
C ARG A 184 -12.09 43.73 37.01
N ASP A 185 -11.48 42.92 37.87
CA ASP A 185 -10.97 43.38 39.17
C ASP A 185 -9.75 44.30 39.03
N LEU A 186 -8.88 44.05 38.04
CA LEU A 186 -7.77 44.93 37.70
C LEU A 186 -8.24 46.30 37.21
N GLY A 187 -9.32 46.32 36.42
CA GLY A 187 -9.95 47.57 35.96
C GLY A 187 -10.71 48.30 37.07
N GLU A 188 -11.55 47.61 37.83
CA GLU A 188 -12.39 48.19 38.89
C GLU A 188 -11.57 48.69 40.09
N ASN A 189 -10.37 48.14 40.31
CA ASN A 189 -9.45 48.54 41.39
C ASN A 189 -8.16 49.19 40.85
N GLN A 190 -8.27 49.99 39.79
CA GLN A 190 -7.15 50.66 39.11
C GLN A 190 -6.16 51.40 40.05
N ASP A 191 -6.67 52.06 41.10
CA ASP A 191 -5.87 52.80 42.09
C ASP A 191 -4.97 51.88 42.93
N VAL A 192 -5.41 50.64 43.14
CA VAL A 192 -4.71 49.62 43.94
C VAL A 192 -3.55 49.03 43.12
N PHE A 193 -3.78 48.79 41.83
CA PHE A 193 -2.79 48.21 40.92
C PHE A 193 -1.95 49.26 40.17
N GLY A 194 -2.23 50.55 40.38
CA GLY A 194 -1.51 51.67 39.76
C GLY A 194 -1.64 51.70 38.23
N TYR A 195 -2.84 51.37 37.74
CA TYR A 195 -3.23 51.55 36.34
C TYR A 195 -3.88 52.93 36.19
N GLU A 196 -3.33 53.79 35.31
CA GLU A 196 -3.81 55.16 35.08
C GLU A 196 -4.79 55.21 33.89
N GLY A 197 -5.90 54.47 33.94
CA GLY A 197 -6.94 54.45 32.90
C GLY A 197 -8.22 53.77 33.41
N THR A 198 -9.33 53.87 32.70
CA THR A 198 -10.60 53.24 33.09
C THR A 198 -10.57 51.71 32.88
N PRO A 199 -11.44 50.92 33.54
CA PRO A 199 -11.62 49.50 33.22
C PRO A 199 -11.80 49.26 31.71
N GLN A 200 -12.55 50.15 31.05
CA GLN A 200 -12.77 50.08 29.61
C GLN A 200 -11.49 50.38 28.81
N ASP A 201 -10.62 51.28 29.28
CA ASP A 201 -9.33 51.53 28.64
C ASP A 201 -8.39 50.32 28.72
N LEU A 202 -8.44 49.56 29.82
CA LEU A 202 -7.66 48.32 29.97
C LEU A 202 -8.20 47.24 29.02
N LEU A 203 -9.52 47.09 28.96
CA LEU A 203 -10.22 46.18 28.04
C LEU A 203 -9.97 46.55 26.57
N ASN A 204 -9.97 47.84 26.23
CA ASN A 204 -9.68 48.35 24.89
C ASN A 204 -8.19 48.15 24.53
N LYS A 205 -7.25 48.38 25.47
CA LYS A 205 -5.80 48.15 25.27
C LYS A 205 -5.46 46.68 25.05
N ILE A 206 -6.17 45.75 25.69
CA ILE A 206 -6.00 44.30 25.47
C ILE A 206 -6.83 43.79 24.27
N GLY A 207 -7.61 44.64 23.61
CA GLY A 207 -8.27 44.36 22.32
C GLY A 207 -9.73 43.89 22.38
N MET A 208 -10.51 44.31 23.37
CA MET A 208 -11.93 43.96 23.51
C MET A 208 -12.84 45.07 22.99
N ASP A 209 -13.35 44.94 21.76
CA ASP A 209 -14.51 45.75 21.33
C ASP A 209 -15.78 45.20 22.00
N THR A 210 -16.36 45.95 22.94
CA THR A 210 -17.70 45.66 23.49
C THR A 210 -18.73 46.66 22.95
N PRO A 211 -19.90 46.21 22.45
CA PRO A 211 -21.01 47.09 22.08
C PRO A 211 -21.54 47.82 23.31
N GLU A 212 -21.84 49.12 23.14
CA GLU A 212 -22.29 50.04 24.18
C GLU A 212 -23.47 49.51 25.02
N SER A 213 -23.32 49.63 26.33
CA SER A 213 -24.34 49.39 27.35
C SER A 213 -25.31 50.57 27.46
N ASP A 214 -26.59 50.34 27.16
CA ASP A 214 -27.70 51.19 27.61
C ASP A 214 -28.62 50.36 28.53
N PRO A 215 -28.56 50.52 29.87
CA PRO A 215 -29.12 49.57 30.83
C PRO A 215 -30.61 49.79 31.17
N GLN A 216 -31.46 50.26 30.23
CA GLN A 216 -32.92 50.36 30.45
C GLN A 216 -33.77 50.13 29.20
N LYS A 217 -33.75 48.92 28.63
CA LYS A 217 -34.92 48.38 27.92
C LYS A 217 -35.08 46.91 28.25
N ALA A 218 -36.18 46.57 28.91
CA ALA A 218 -36.61 45.18 29.03
C ALA A 218 -36.75 44.59 27.62
N LEU A 219 -36.08 43.48 27.39
CA LEU A 219 -36.06 42.76 26.13
C LEU A 219 -37.49 42.37 25.74
N THR A 220 -37.88 42.65 24.50
CA THR A 220 -39.16 42.17 23.96
C THR A 220 -39.12 40.64 23.81
N PRO A 221 -40.28 39.94 23.76
CA PRO A 221 -40.31 38.50 23.53
C PRO A 221 -39.56 38.06 22.26
N GLU A 222 -39.50 38.90 21.22
CA GLU A 222 -38.71 38.68 20.00
C GLU A 222 -37.19 38.77 20.27
N GLN A 223 -36.76 39.64 21.19
CA GLN A 223 -35.36 39.73 21.61
C GLN A 223 -34.99 38.59 22.58
N GLN A 224 -35.93 38.10 23.38
CA GLN A 224 -35.76 36.88 24.17
C GLN A 224 -35.63 35.64 23.27
N GLN A 225 -36.39 35.59 22.17
CA GLN A 225 -36.31 34.53 21.15
C GLN A 225 -34.98 34.59 20.37
N MET A 226 -34.45 35.79 20.07
CA MET A 226 -33.10 35.96 19.52
C MET A 226 -31.98 35.58 20.51
N ILE A 227 -32.22 35.71 21.82
CA ILE A 227 -31.27 35.28 22.86
C ILE A 227 -31.31 33.76 23.04
N ASP A 228 -32.50 33.15 22.95
CA ASP A 228 -32.67 31.70 22.92
C ASP A 228 -32.05 31.09 21.64
N GLU A 229 -32.07 31.81 20.51
CA GLU A 229 -31.32 31.46 19.28
C GLU A 229 -29.80 31.73 19.38
N ALA A 230 -29.38 32.72 20.17
CA ALA A 230 -27.96 33.01 20.44
C ALA A 230 -27.30 32.04 21.43
N GLN A 231 -28.09 31.30 22.22
CA GLN A 231 -27.60 30.17 23.03
C GLN A 231 -27.50 28.85 22.26
N GLY A 232 -27.98 28.80 21.02
CA GLY A 232 -27.70 27.67 20.12
C GLY A 232 -26.27 27.76 19.60
N GLU A 233 -25.47 26.71 19.79
CA GLU A 233 -24.08 26.61 19.30
C GLU A 233 -23.91 26.83 17.77
N ASN A 234 -25.00 26.95 17.00
CA ASN A 234 -25.04 26.98 15.54
C ASN A 234 -25.91 28.14 14.97
N SER A 235 -25.57 29.39 15.29
CA SER A 235 -26.13 30.61 14.65
C SER A 235 -25.12 31.28 13.70
N PRO A 236 -25.50 32.25 12.85
CA PRO A 236 -24.57 33.01 11.99
C PRO A 236 -23.40 33.66 12.77
N ASN A 237 -23.59 33.97 14.05
CA ASN A 237 -22.55 34.49 14.93
C ASN A 237 -21.51 33.43 15.32
N ALA A 238 -21.87 32.13 15.28
CA ALA A 238 -20.93 31.04 15.52
C ALA A 238 -19.88 30.92 14.40
N PHE A 239 -20.28 31.12 13.13
CA PHE A 239 -19.32 31.15 12.02
C PHE A 239 -18.33 32.30 12.15
N VAL A 240 -18.77 33.51 12.53
CA VAL A 240 -17.85 34.67 12.69
C VAL A 240 -16.78 34.39 13.75
N ARG A 241 -17.19 33.82 14.90
CA ARG A 241 -16.27 33.39 15.96
C ARG A 241 -15.31 32.31 15.45
N ASP A 242 -15.83 31.28 14.80
CA ASP A 242 -15.03 30.14 14.35
C ASP A 242 -14.10 30.51 13.18
N LYS A 243 -14.51 31.45 12.33
CA LYS A 243 -13.70 32.05 11.27
C LYS A 243 -12.48 32.74 11.85
N ILE A 244 -12.66 33.62 12.84
CA ILE A 244 -11.57 34.36 13.49
C ILE A 244 -10.64 33.39 14.24
N SER A 245 -11.21 32.42 14.93
CA SER A 245 -10.48 31.54 15.84
C SER A 245 -9.78 30.35 15.15
N TYR A 246 -10.30 29.88 14.01
CA TYR A 246 -9.88 28.61 13.41
C TYR A 246 -9.68 28.65 11.89
N TYR A 247 -10.57 29.31 11.15
CA TYR A 247 -10.60 29.12 9.69
C TYR A 247 -9.77 30.14 8.89
N GLN A 248 -9.71 31.40 9.33
CA GLN A 248 -9.20 32.52 8.54
C GLN A 248 -7.70 32.43 8.20
N SER A 249 -6.92 31.73 9.02
CA SER A 249 -5.48 31.53 8.78
C SER A 249 -5.18 30.34 7.85
N ARG A 250 -6.15 29.46 7.58
CA ARG A 250 -5.93 28.17 6.91
C ARG A 250 -6.65 28.03 5.58
N PHE A 251 -7.84 28.58 5.47
CA PHE A 251 -8.69 28.44 4.29
C PHE A 251 -8.68 29.70 3.44
N THR A 252 -8.78 29.51 2.12
CA THR A 252 -8.96 30.61 1.18
C THR A 252 -10.35 31.25 1.35
N GLY A 253 -10.55 32.47 0.83
CA GLY A 253 -11.87 33.10 0.84
C GLY A 253 -12.96 32.23 0.19
N GLU A 254 -12.58 31.45 -0.82
CA GLU A 254 -13.49 30.56 -1.56
C GLU A 254 -13.95 29.37 -0.69
N GLN A 255 -13.00 28.75 0.02
CA GLN A 255 -13.27 27.67 0.97
C GLN A 255 -14.08 28.17 2.18
N LEU A 256 -13.79 29.39 2.66
CA LEU A 256 -14.53 30.01 3.75
C LEU A 256 -16.00 30.24 3.40
N ASN A 257 -16.33 30.59 2.16
CA ASN A 257 -17.72 30.77 1.73
C ASN A 257 -18.51 29.45 1.77
N LEU A 258 -17.88 28.33 1.42
CA LEU A 258 -18.50 27.00 1.54
C LEU A 258 -18.65 26.59 3.01
N ILE A 259 -17.61 26.80 3.83
CA ILE A 259 -17.69 26.52 5.28
C ILE A 259 -18.81 27.35 5.92
N GLU A 260 -18.99 28.61 5.51
CA GLU A 260 -20.09 29.47 5.96
C GLU A 260 -21.46 28.92 5.58
N ALA A 261 -21.59 28.35 4.38
CA ALA A 261 -22.82 27.74 3.89
C ALA A 261 -23.27 26.58 4.80
N PHE A 262 -22.36 25.85 5.44
CA PHE A 262 -22.70 24.78 6.38
C PHE A 262 -23.39 25.25 7.67
N TYR A 263 -23.44 26.55 7.98
CA TYR A 263 -24.06 27.04 9.23
C TYR A 263 -25.54 27.42 9.09
N SER A 264 -26.09 27.53 7.89
CA SER A 264 -27.48 27.97 7.65
C SER A 264 -28.09 27.28 6.43
N PRO A 265 -29.32 26.75 6.55
CA PRO A 265 -30.08 26.20 5.42
C PRO A 265 -30.23 27.19 4.26
N GLU A 266 -30.50 28.45 4.54
CA GLU A 266 -30.63 29.50 3.53
C GLU A 266 -29.34 29.68 2.74
N LYS A 267 -28.21 29.86 3.44
CA LYS A 267 -26.90 30.03 2.79
C LYS A 267 -26.47 28.79 2.01
N PHE A 268 -26.82 27.60 2.49
CA PHE A 268 -26.54 26.36 1.78
C PHE A 268 -27.34 26.24 0.48
N VAL A 269 -28.64 26.54 0.52
CA VAL A 269 -29.49 26.57 -0.68
C VAL A 269 -29.01 27.64 -1.65
N ASP A 270 -28.70 28.86 -1.18
CA ASP A 270 -28.12 29.91 -2.01
C ASP A 270 -26.82 29.44 -2.69
N TYR A 271 -25.94 28.75 -1.95
CA TYR A 271 -24.69 28.21 -2.49
C TYR A 271 -24.93 27.17 -3.60
N MET A 272 -25.89 26.26 -3.39
CA MET A 272 -26.24 25.23 -4.38
C MET A 272 -26.93 25.82 -5.62
N GLU A 273 -27.78 26.83 -5.44
CA GLU A 273 -28.38 27.56 -6.57
C GLU A 273 -27.32 28.32 -7.37
N HIS A 274 -26.35 28.97 -6.71
CA HIS A 274 -25.24 29.61 -7.41
C HIS A 274 -24.35 28.61 -8.18
N LEU A 275 -24.17 27.39 -7.65
CA LEU A 275 -23.52 26.30 -8.36
C LEU A 275 -24.33 25.83 -9.59
N SER A 276 -25.66 25.73 -9.46
CA SER A 276 -26.56 25.25 -10.52
C SER A 276 -26.79 26.26 -11.64
N ASP A 277 -27.03 27.51 -11.26
CA ASP A 277 -27.59 28.52 -12.16
C ASP A 277 -26.54 29.55 -12.59
N GLY A 278 -25.42 29.60 -11.89
CA GLY A 278 -24.33 30.54 -12.10
C GLY A 278 -24.60 31.93 -11.51
N ASP A 279 -23.55 32.74 -11.47
CA ASP A 279 -23.59 34.10 -10.90
C ASP A 279 -23.53 35.17 -12.01
N ASP A 280 -24.23 36.29 -11.83
CA ASP A 280 -24.35 37.40 -12.78
C ASP A 280 -23.01 38.12 -13.02
N ASN A 281 -22.14 38.15 -12.01
CA ASN A 281 -20.83 38.82 -12.11
C ASN A 281 -19.68 37.86 -12.47
N GLY A 282 -19.92 36.55 -12.49
CA GLY A 282 -18.85 35.55 -12.65
C GLY A 282 -17.73 35.74 -11.65
N GLY A 283 -17.98 35.44 -10.37
CA GLY A 283 -16.89 35.33 -9.41
C GLY A 283 -15.91 34.23 -9.81
N LYS A 284 -14.70 34.22 -9.24
CA LYS A 284 -13.74 33.11 -9.39
C LYS A 284 -14.29 31.71 -9.04
N ASN A 285 -15.47 31.64 -8.42
CA ASN A 285 -15.95 30.52 -7.62
C ASN A 285 -17.16 29.79 -8.20
N PHE A 286 -17.86 30.43 -9.13
CA PHE A 286 -19.10 29.96 -9.74
C PHE A 286 -19.04 30.30 -11.23
N LEU A 287 -19.55 29.40 -12.05
CA LEU A 287 -19.69 29.66 -13.48
C LEU A 287 -20.58 30.89 -13.69
N LYS A 288 -20.29 31.68 -14.71
CA LYS A 288 -21.24 32.70 -15.17
C LYS A 288 -22.49 32.02 -15.68
N LYS A 289 -23.65 32.70 -15.60
CA LYS A 289 -24.89 32.21 -16.23
C LYS A 289 -24.70 31.82 -17.71
N ALA A 290 -23.85 32.56 -18.43
CA ALA A 290 -23.50 32.25 -19.81
C ALA A 290 -22.68 30.95 -19.96
N GLU A 291 -21.74 30.69 -19.04
CA GLU A 291 -20.90 29.49 -19.03
C GLU A 291 -21.73 28.25 -18.62
N VAL A 292 -22.67 28.39 -17.68
CA VAL A 292 -23.65 27.34 -17.35
C VAL A 292 -24.46 26.96 -18.59
N GLN A 293 -24.94 27.96 -19.33
CA GLN A 293 -25.72 27.70 -20.54
C GLN A 293 -24.87 27.05 -21.64
N GLU A 294 -23.62 27.47 -21.81
CA GLU A 294 -22.66 26.82 -22.72
C GLU A 294 -22.44 25.36 -22.33
N ARG A 295 -22.25 25.08 -21.04
CA ARG A 295 -22.04 23.72 -20.54
C ARG A 295 -23.27 22.83 -20.74
N LYS A 296 -24.47 23.36 -20.49
CA LYS A 296 -25.72 22.66 -20.83
C LYS A 296 -25.85 22.37 -22.33
N GLN A 297 -25.42 23.29 -23.19
CA GLN A 297 -25.40 23.08 -24.65
C GLN A 297 -24.39 22.01 -25.06
N GLU A 298 -23.24 21.91 -24.39
CA GLU A 298 -22.28 20.82 -24.60
C GLU A 298 -22.85 19.47 -24.20
N ILE A 299 -23.49 19.39 -23.03
CA ILE A 299 -24.21 18.19 -22.58
C ILE A 299 -25.28 17.81 -23.62
N GLU A 300 -26.08 18.77 -24.06
CA GLU A 300 -27.11 18.55 -25.09
C GLU A 300 -26.49 18.05 -26.41
N HIS A 301 -25.38 18.64 -26.84
CA HIS A 301 -24.66 18.22 -28.03
C HIS A 301 -24.11 16.80 -27.90
N HIS A 302 -23.47 16.46 -26.78
CA HIS A 302 -22.92 15.13 -26.52
C HIS A 302 -24.03 14.06 -26.43
N ILE A 303 -25.14 14.35 -25.75
CA ILE A 303 -26.31 13.46 -25.71
C ILE A 303 -26.84 13.25 -27.13
N LYS A 304 -27.04 14.32 -27.90
CA LYS A 304 -27.47 14.21 -29.30
C LYS A 304 -26.52 13.36 -30.12
N GLU A 305 -25.22 13.61 -30.04
CA GLU A 305 -24.22 12.82 -30.75
C GLU A 305 -24.27 11.35 -30.36
N TYR A 306 -24.29 11.06 -29.06
CA TYR A 306 -24.33 9.70 -28.53
C TYR A 306 -25.56 8.93 -29.03
N TYR A 307 -26.76 9.48 -28.83
CA TYR A 307 -28.01 8.82 -29.21
C TYR A 307 -28.20 8.74 -30.73
N ASN A 308 -27.68 9.71 -31.50
CA ASN A 308 -27.65 9.63 -32.96
C ASN A 308 -26.68 8.57 -33.46
N LYS A 309 -25.45 8.49 -32.91
CA LYS A 309 -24.45 7.46 -33.25
C LYS A 309 -24.96 6.05 -32.98
N ASN A 310 -25.81 5.90 -31.95
CA ASN A 310 -26.46 4.66 -31.53
C ASN A 310 -27.87 4.42 -32.13
N ASN A 311 -28.30 5.20 -33.13
CA ASN A 311 -29.60 5.06 -33.81
C ASN A 311 -30.83 5.07 -32.87
N ARG A 312 -30.76 5.82 -31.75
CA ARG A 312 -31.84 5.97 -30.78
C ARG A 312 -32.14 7.47 -30.53
N PRO A 313 -32.56 8.25 -31.54
CA PRO A 313 -32.77 9.68 -31.36
C PRO A 313 -33.84 9.94 -30.30
N LEU A 314 -33.51 10.78 -29.32
CA LEU A 314 -34.43 11.20 -28.25
C LEU A 314 -35.46 12.21 -28.79
N SER A 315 -36.67 12.19 -28.25
CA SER A 315 -37.60 13.29 -28.43
C SER A 315 -37.09 14.57 -27.75
N GLU A 316 -37.61 15.73 -28.14
CA GLU A 316 -37.18 17.03 -27.57
C GLU A 316 -37.41 17.12 -26.05
N GLY A 317 -38.48 16.48 -25.55
CA GLY A 317 -38.76 16.39 -24.11
C GLY A 317 -37.76 15.50 -23.38
N GLU A 318 -37.52 14.28 -23.89
CA GLU A 318 -36.56 13.34 -23.30
C GLU A 318 -35.13 13.89 -23.31
N LEU A 319 -34.74 14.59 -24.38
CA LEU A 319 -33.46 15.26 -24.47
C LEU A 319 -33.31 16.31 -23.36
N LYS A 320 -34.31 17.16 -23.17
CA LYS A 320 -34.27 18.20 -22.14
C LYS A 320 -34.16 17.60 -20.74
N ASP A 321 -34.89 16.52 -20.47
CA ASP A 321 -34.85 15.82 -19.19
C ASP A 321 -33.46 15.20 -18.93
N GLN A 322 -32.84 14.60 -19.95
CA GLN A 322 -31.47 14.06 -19.85
C GLN A 322 -30.42 15.16 -19.65
N VAL A 323 -30.54 16.29 -20.35
CA VAL A 323 -29.63 17.45 -20.16
C VAL A 323 -29.71 17.95 -18.72
N GLU A 324 -30.91 18.14 -18.18
CA GLU A 324 -31.08 18.59 -16.81
C GLU A 324 -30.62 17.56 -15.77
N LYS A 325 -30.78 16.26 -16.05
CA LYS A 325 -30.25 15.19 -15.20
C LYS A 325 -28.72 15.23 -15.16
N HIS A 326 -28.06 15.23 -16.32
CA HIS A 326 -26.59 15.23 -16.40
C HIS A 326 -25.97 16.53 -15.86
N TRP A 327 -26.67 17.66 -16.01
CA TRP A 327 -26.28 18.90 -15.35
C TRP A 327 -26.36 18.79 -13.83
N GLY A 328 -27.45 18.23 -13.29
CA GLY A 328 -27.57 18.01 -11.84
C GLY A 328 -26.53 17.03 -11.28
N GLU A 329 -26.14 16.01 -12.04
CA GLU A 329 -25.01 15.14 -11.71
C GLU A 329 -23.70 15.94 -11.64
N GLU A 330 -23.42 16.81 -12.63
CA GLU A 330 -22.22 17.65 -12.67
C GLU A 330 -22.19 18.68 -11.52
N VAL A 331 -23.34 19.27 -11.17
CA VAL A 331 -23.49 20.17 -10.01
C VAL A 331 -23.20 19.45 -8.69
N SER A 332 -23.70 18.22 -8.54
CA SER A 332 -23.46 17.39 -7.36
C SER A 332 -21.97 17.04 -7.22
N GLU A 333 -21.30 16.73 -8.34
CA GLU A 333 -19.86 16.49 -8.37
C GLU A 333 -19.03 17.74 -8.07
N MET A 334 -19.39 18.91 -8.62
CA MET A 334 -18.73 20.18 -8.30
C MET A 334 -18.76 20.48 -6.80
N MET A 335 -19.85 20.15 -6.11
CA MET A 335 -19.95 20.27 -4.66
C MET A 335 -18.99 19.31 -3.95
N ASN A 336 -18.96 18.03 -4.35
CA ASN A 336 -18.02 17.04 -3.82
C ASN A 336 -16.56 17.51 -3.98
N TRP A 337 -16.23 18.11 -5.13
CA TRP A 337 -14.91 18.67 -5.41
C TRP A 337 -14.54 19.82 -4.48
N LYS A 338 -15.46 20.75 -4.25
CA LYS A 338 -15.22 21.89 -3.33
C LYS A 338 -15.06 21.44 -1.88
N VAL A 339 -15.76 20.38 -1.48
CA VAL A 339 -15.59 19.72 -0.17
C VAL A 339 -14.21 19.06 -0.08
N SER A 340 -13.78 18.34 -1.12
CA SER A 340 -12.43 17.78 -1.21
C SER A 340 -11.36 18.86 -1.03
N ASP A 341 -11.52 20.02 -1.67
CA ASP A 341 -10.57 21.13 -1.54
C ASP A 341 -10.44 21.66 -0.10
N ILE A 342 -11.53 21.69 0.68
CA ILE A 342 -11.49 22.03 2.12
C ILE A 342 -10.69 20.96 2.88
N ILE A 343 -11.00 19.68 2.68
CA ILE A 343 -10.32 18.58 3.38
C ILE A 343 -8.84 18.56 3.01
N ASN A 344 -8.52 18.64 1.72
CA ASN A 344 -7.16 18.69 1.21
C ASN A 344 -6.40 19.86 1.82
N GLN A 345 -7.00 21.06 1.87
CA GLN A 345 -6.37 22.23 2.49
C GLN A 345 -6.14 22.04 3.99
N LEU A 346 -7.07 21.40 4.71
CA LEU A 346 -6.95 21.09 6.13
C LEU A 346 -5.70 20.23 6.40
N PHE A 347 -5.42 19.26 5.53
CA PHE A 347 -4.28 18.33 5.67
C PHE A 347 -3.02 18.76 4.89
N LEU A 348 -3.11 19.75 4.00
CA LEU A 348 -2.03 20.16 3.09
C LEU A 348 -0.77 20.57 3.84
N GLU A 349 -0.91 21.46 4.84
CA GLU A 349 0.24 21.94 5.61
C GLU A 349 0.93 20.82 6.39
N LEU A 350 0.16 19.81 6.81
CA LEU A 350 0.65 18.74 7.67
C LEU A 350 1.39 17.68 6.85
N GLN A 351 0.86 17.34 5.67
CA GLN A 351 1.53 16.48 4.70
C GLN A 351 2.83 17.12 4.18
N GLN A 352 2.89 18.45 4.09
CA GLN A 352 4.05 19.18 3.61
C GLN A 352 5.12 19.42 4.69
N LYS A 353 4.73 19.68 5.94
CA LYS A 353 5.69 19.99 7.01
C LYS A 353 6.17 18.74 7.78
N SER A 354 5.34 17.71 7.86
CA SER A 354 5.60 16.51 8.69
C SER A 354 5.42 15.18 7.94
N PRO A 355 6.02 14.97 6.75
CA PRO A 355 5.84 13.74 5.95
C PRO A 355 6.47 12.47 6.54
N HIS A 356 7.03 12.57 7.75
CA HIS A 356 7.62 11.47 8.51
C HIS A 356 6.81 11.14 9.76
N LYS A 357 5.77 11.91 10.12
CA LYS A 357 4.92 11.62 11.27
C LYS A 357 3.69 10.85 10.83
N PHE A 358 3.19 9.97 11.69
CA PHE A 358 1.89 9.33 11.44
C PHE A 358 0.75 10.34 11.59
N TYR A 359 -0.38 10.05 10.95
CA TYR A 359 -1.56 10.92 10.92
C TYR A 359 -2.04 11.29 12.33
N GLU A 360 -2.11 10.33 13.25
CA GLU A 360 -2.55 10.60 14.62
C GLU A 360 -1.63 11.57 15.37
N GLN A 361 -0.32 11.47 15.16
CA GLN A 361 0.66 12.40 15.75
C GLN A 361 0.43 13.82 15.24
N ILE A 362 0.15 13.95 13.93
CA ILE A 362 -0.18 15.20 13.25
C ILE A 362 -1.48 15.81 13.82
N MET A 363 -2.50 14.99 14.04
CA MET A 363 -3.79 15.44 14.59
C MET A 363 -3.69 15.97 16.03
N GLN A 364 -2.66 15.56 16.77
CA GLN A 364 -2.45 15.90 18.17
C GLN A 364 -1.49 17.08 18.42
N GLU A 365 -0.84 17.63 17.38
CA GLU A 365 0.17 18.70 17.55
C GLU A 365 -0.41 20.03 18.04
N ASP A 366 -1.68 20.33 17.73
CA ASP A 366 -2.38 21.55 18.16
C ASP A 366 -3.80 21.23 18.60
N ILE A 367 -4.00 21.13 19.92
CA ILE A 367 -5.28 20.71 20.52
C ILE A 367 -6.32 21.84 20.44
N PHE A 368 -5.91 23.09 20.25
CA PHE A 368 -6.82 24.24 20.27
C PHE A 368 -7.19 24.68 18.86
N GLN A 369 -6.21 24.91 17.98
CA GLN A 369 -6.43 25.39 16.61
C GLN A 369 -5.99 24.39 15.53
N GLY A 370 -5.73 23.15 15.93
CA GLY A 370 -5.28 22.12 15.02
C GLY A 370 -6.39 21.48 14.19
N PRO A 371 -5.98 20.57 13.30
CA PRO A 371 -6.85 19.99 12.27
C PRO A 371 -8.03 19.22 12.85
N ALA A 372 -7.82 18.51 13.97
CA ALA A 372 -8.87 17.76 14.67
C ALA A 372 -10.02 18.65 15.14
N MET A 373 -9.71 19.83 15.69
CA MET A 373 -10.72 20.76 16.16
C MET A 373 -11.48 21.40 14.99
N ILE A 374 -10.78 21.74 13.92
CA ILE A 374 -11.39 22.29 12.70
C ILE A 374 -12.32 21.27 12.05
N GLN A 375 -11.87 20.02 11.90
CA GLN A 375 -12.70 18.93 11.38
C GLN A 375 -13.98 18.78 12.21
N LYS A 376 -13.85 18.69 13.54
CA LYS A 376 -15.00 18.53 14.44
C LYS A 376 -16.01 19.67 14.29
N ARG A 377 -15.55 20.91 14.12
CA ARG A 377 -16.44 22.07 13.94
C ARG A 377 -17.16 22.05 12.60
N ILE A 378 -16.47 21.70 11.51
CA ILE A 378 -17.09 21.51 10.19
C ILE A 378 -18.15 20.41 10.26
N GLN A 379 -17.83 19.25 10.82
CA GLN A 379 -18.78 18.14 11.01
C GLN A 379 -19.98 18.55 11.89
N THR A 380 -19.76 19.34 12.95
CA THR A 380 -20.84 19.85 13.81
C THR A 380 -21.77 20.78 13.05
N ALA A 381 -21.21 21.67 12.21
CA ALA A 381 -22.00 22.56 11.36
C ALA A 381 -22.85 21.76 10.36
N ILE A 382 -22.26 20.77 9.68
CA ILE A 382 -22.96 19.91 8.72
C ILE A 382 -24.07 19.09 9.39
N ASN A 383 -23.81 18.46 10.52
CA ASN A 383 -24.83 17.70 11.27
C ASN A 383 -25.99 18.60 11.74
N SER A 384 -25.68 19.84 12.12
CA SER A 384 -26.70 20.82 12.47
C SER A 384 -27.48 21.29 11.24
N LEU A 385 -26.83 21.45 10.09
CA LEU A 385 -27.47 21.80 8.84
C LEU A 385 -28.46 20.71 8.43
N MET A 386 -28.02 19.45 8.44
CA MET A 386 -28.85 18.27 8.16
C MET A 386 -30.12 18.27 9.02
N THR A 387 -29.95 18.38 10.35
CA THR A 387 -31.07 18.42 11.30
C THR A 387 -32.06 19.56 11.01
N LYS A 388 -31.56 20.74 10.60
CA LYS A 388 -32.40 21.91 10.29
C LYS A 388 -33.11 21.75 8.94
N VAL A 389 -32.45 21.20 7.93
CA VAL A 389 -33.02 20.94 6.60
C VAL A 389 -34.12 19.89 6.68
N ASP A 390 -33.92 18.80 7.42
CA ASP A 390 -34.93 17.77 7.64
C ASP A 390 -36.21 18.33 8.29
N GLN A 391 -36.07 19.34 9.16
CA GLN A 391 -37.21 20.02 9.78
C GLN A 391 -37.95 20.98 8.84
N ILE A 392 -37.34 21.37 7.72
CA ILE A 392 -37.89 22.27 6.72
C ILE A 392 -38.51 21.46 5.57
N GLU A 393 -37.90 20.34 5.21
CA GLU A 393 -38.43 19.39 4.24
C GLU A 393 -39.83 18.91 4.66
N GLY A 394 -40.82 19.15 3.80
CA GLY A 394 -42.24 18.82 4.07
C GLY A 394 -43.10 19.98 4.59
N LYS A 395 -42.51 21.14 4.93
CA LYS A 395 -43.27 22.36 5.22
C LYS A 395 -43.60 23.14 3.92
N ASP A 396 -44.61 24.00 3.95
CA ASP A 396 -44.96 24.91 2.83
C ASP A 396 -44.35 26.31 3.05
N THR A 397 -43.02 26.37 3.14
CA THR A 397 -42.25 27.62 3.20
C THR A 397 -41.58 27.90 1.86
N GLU A 398 -41.22 29.17 1.62
CA GLU A 398 -40.50 29.55 0.39
C GLU A 398 -39.18 28.79 0.24
N LEU A 399 -38.44 28.64 1.34
CA LEU A 399 -37.22 27.84 1.36
C LEU A 399 -37.49 26.36 1.04
N ALA A 400 -38.58 25.76 1.56
CA ALA A 400 -38.95 24.38 1.24
C ALA A 400 -39.30 24.19 -0.26
N LYS A 401 -39.83 25.22 -0.92
CA LYS A 401 -40.06 25.20 -2.38
C LYS A 401 -38.73 25.27 -3.15
N ARG A 402 -37.81 26.14 -2.74
CA ARG A 402 -36.45 26.23 -3.32
C ARG A 402 -35.70 24.90 -3.17
N ILE A 403 -35.74 24.29 -1.99
CA ILE A 403 -35.14 22.97 -1.72
C ILE A 403 -35.68 21.90 -2.68
N LYS A 404 -37.00 21.85 -2.90
CA LYS A 404 -37.63 20.89 -3.83
C LYS A 404 -37.24 21.10 -5.30
N ASN A 405 -36.75 22.28 -5.67
CA ASN A 405 -36.34 22.57 -7.04
C ASN A 405 -34.89 22.16 -7.32
N LEU A 406 -34.08 21.89 -6.30
CA LEU A 406 -32.71 21.41 -6.46
C LEU A 406 -32.72 19.96 -6.96
N LYS A 407 -32.10 19.71 -8.11
CA LYS A 407 -31.91 18.36 -8.66
C LYS A 407 -30.54 17.83 -8.25
N LEU A 408 -30.50 17.07 -7.16
CA LEU A 408 -29.27 16.55 -6.57
C LEU A 408 -29.16 15.05 -6.77
N TYR A 409 -27.91 14.58 -6.85
CA TYR A 409 -27.60 13.19 -7.14
C TYR A 409 -26.49 12.68 -6.24
N ARG A 410 -26.57 11.40 -5.86
CA ARG A 410 -25.45 10.64 -5.26
C ARG A 410 -25.01 9.52 -6.17
N HIS A 411 -23.79 9.05 -5.95
CA HIS A 411 -23.35 7.78 -6.50
C HIS A 411 -24.01 6.62 -5.75
N ALA A 412 -24.79 5.82 -6.48
CA ALA A 412 -25.37 4.58 -6.01
C ALA A 412 -24.90 3.41 -6.87
N VAL A 413 -24.94 2.19 -6.36
CA VAL A 413 -24.53 1.00 -7.12
C VAL A 413 -25.68 0.00 -7.15
N LYS A 414 -26.02 -0.51 -8.34
CA LYS A 414 -27.05 -1.55 -8.49
C LYS A 414 -26.49 -2.91 -8.04
N PRO A 415 -27.10 -3.59 -7.04
CA PRO A 415 -26.84 -5.00 -6.83
C PRO A 415 -27.36 -5.78 -8.05
N HIS A 416 -26.54 -6.66 -8.62
CA HIS A 416 -26.93 -7.54 -9.71
C HIS A 416 -27.01 -8.97 -9.19
N VAL A 417 -28.21 -9.53 -9.21
CA VAL A 417 -28.43 -10.88 -8.71
C VAL A 417 -28.33 -11.85 -9.88
N ILE A 418 -27.46 -12.85 -9.75
CA ILE A 418 -27.44 -13.99 -10.66
C ILE A 418 -28.10 -15.17 -9.95
N GLU A 419 -29.13 -15.73 -10.57
CA GLU A 419 -29.67 -17.03 -10.18
C GLU A 419 -28.76 -18.11 -10.76
N GLU A 420 -28.00 -18.82 -9.92
CA GLU A 420 -27.39 -20.07 -10.37
C GLU A 420 -28.53 -21.06 -10.65
N ARG A 421 -28.74 -21.41 -11.93
CA ARG A 421 -29.73 -22.41 -12.32
C ARG A 421 -29.34 -23.75 -11.67
N SER A 422 -30.17 -24.24 -10.76
CA SER A 422 -30.17 -25.66 -10.44
C SER A 422 -30.42 -26.44 -11.73
N LYS A 423 -29.77 -27.60 -11.90
CA LYS A 423 -30.05 -28.51 -13.02
C LYS A 423 -31.51 -28.96 -13.05
N ASP A 424 -32.23 -28.80 -11.93
CA ASP A 424 -33.68 -28.95 -11.83
C ASP A 424 -34.36 -27.56 -11.80
N PRO A 425 -35.15 -27.19 -12.82
CA PRO A 425 -35.88 -25.92 -12.87
C PRO A 425 -36.82 -25.66 -11.67
N ASN A 426 -37.21 -26.72 -10.94
CA ASN A 426 -38.14 -26.67 -9.82
C ASN A 426 -37.47 -26.78 -8.44
N ASP A 427 -36.14 -26.72 -8.35
CA ASP A 427 -35.43 -26.82 -7.08
C ASP A 427 -35.71 -25.59 -6.18
N PRO A 428 -36.34 -25.74 -5.01
CA PRO A 428 -36.56 -24.64 -4.07
C PRO A 428 -35.26 -24.14 -3.42
N ASN A 429 -34.13 -24.83 -3.60
CA ASN A 429 -32.80 -24.44 -3.12
C ASN A 429 -31.92 -23.79 -4.20
N LYS A 430 -32.51 -23.04 -5.15
CA LYS A 430 -31.71 -22.18 -6.04
C LYS A 430 -30.85 -21.25 -5.17
N ASN A 431 -29.54 -21.36 -5.28
CA ASN A 431 -28.63 -20.46 -4.60
C ASN A 431 -28.62 -19.14 -5.37
N ILE A 432 -29.27 -18.13 -4.77
CA ILE A 432 -29.25 -16.76 -5.28
C ILE A 432 -27.99 -16.10 -4.76
N TYR A 433 -27.05 -15.77 -5.64
CA TYR A 433 -25.86 -15.02 -5.26
C TYR A 433 -26.00 -13.56 -5.71
N PRO A 434 -26.12 -12.61 -4.77
CA PRO A 434 -25.98 -11.20 -5.11
C PRO A 434 -24.54 -10.94 -5.52
N ARG A 435 -24.34 -10.50 -6.76
CA ARG A 435 -23.07 -9.96 -7.25
C ARG A 435 -23.18 -8.46 -7.31
N VAL A 436 -22.03 -7.80 -7.30
CA VAL A 436 -22.03 -6.35 -7.36
C VAL A 436 -21.48 -5.89 -8.69
N LYS A 437 -22.24 -5.04 -9.38
CA LYS A 437 -21.72 -4.34 -10.55
C LYS A 437 -20.84 -3.21 -10.04
N PRO A 438 -19.61 -3.05 -10.52
CA PRO A 438 -18.70 -2.01 -10.01
C PRO A 438 -19.08 -0.59 -10.41
N ILE A 439 -20.06 -0.45 -11.30
CA ILE A 439 -20.41 0.82 -11.92
C ILE A 439 -21.39 1.60 -11.04
N PRO A 440 -21.01 2.78 -10.53
CA PRO A 440 -21.95 3.68 -9.88
C PRO A 440 -22.84 4.39 -10.91
N TYR A 441 -24.09 4.66 -10.55
CA TYR A 441 -25.03 5.50 -11.29
C TYR A 441 -25.48 6.68 -10.42
N GLY A 442 -25.89 7.78 -11.05
CA GLY A 442 -26.51 8.90 -10.36
C GLY A 442 -27.92 8.55 -9.89
N GLU A 443 -28.12 8.44 -8.59
CA GLU A 443 -29.43 8.32 -7.96
C GLU A 443 -29.88 9.71 -7.50
N SER A 444 -31.07 10.14 -7.94
CA SER A 444 -31.63 11.43 -7.52
C SER A 444 -32.08 11.35 -6.07
N ILE A 445 -31.70 12.35 -5.28
CA ILE A 445 -31.93 12.40 -3.83
C ILE A 445 -32.37 13.80 -3.37
N GLY A 446 -32.97 13.86 -2.18
CA GLY A 446 -33.35 15.12 -1.52
C GLY A 446 -32.14 15.89 -0.98
N LEU A 447 -32.36 17.12 -0.49
CA LEU A 447 -31.28 17.94 0.06
C LEU A 447 -30.77 17.39 1.40
N GLY A 448 -31.66 16.91 2.27
CA GLY A 448 -31.27 16.26 3.53
C GLY A 448 -30.36 15.04 3.29
N GLU A 449 -30.79 14.13 2.41
CA GLU A 449 -29.99 12.97 1.97
C GLU A 449 -28.68 13.38 1.28
N PHE A 450 -28.68 14.49 0.54
CA PHE A 450 -27.47 15.00 -0.11
C PHE A 450 -26.46 15.56 0.90
N ILE A 451 -26.93 16.23 1.95
CA ILE A 451 -26.07 16.70 3.05
C ILE A 451 -25.47 15.51 3.80
N GLU A 452 -26.26 14.46 4.05
CA GLU A 452 -25.76 13.20 4.62
C GLU A 452 -24.68 12.58 3.72
N TYR A 453 -24.92 12.52 2.41
CA TYR A 453 -23.95 12.04 1.42
C TYR A 453 -22.65 12.86 1.40
N VAL A 454 -22.75 14.19 1.48
CA VAL A 454 -21.57 15.08 1.60
C VAL A 454 -20.80 14.79 2.89
N ASN A 455 -21.50 14.60 4.01
CA ASN A 455 -20.87 14.27 5.29
C ASN A 455 -20.14 12.93 5.25
N MET A 456 -20.76 11.89 4.66
CA MET A 456 -20.12 10.59 4.44
C MET A 456 -18.89 10.71 3.52
N THR A 457 -18.98 11.53 2.48
CA THR A 457 -17.86 11.79 1.55
C THR A 457 -16.69 12.45 2.27
N ILE A 458 -16.96 13.36 3.21
CA ILE A 458 -15.92 13.96 4.06
C ILE A 458 -15.21 12.89 4.88
N ASP A 459 -15.95 12.08 5.62
CA ASP A 459 -15.39 11.06 6.50
C ASP A 459 -14.58 10.01 5.70
N HIS A 460 -15.10 9.55 4.56
CA HIS A 460 -14.39 8.63 3.66
C HIS A 460 -13.10 9.25 3.10
N THR A 461 -13.13 10.53 2.73
CA THR A 461 -11.93 11.23 2.21
C THR A 461 -10.86 11.35 3.30
N ILE A 462 -11.26 11.65 4.53
CA ILE A 462 -10.35 11.77 5.67
C ILE A 462 -9.70 10.42 6.00
N HIS A 463 -10.48 9.35 6.12
CA HIS A 463 -9.96 8.02 6.43
C HIS A 463 -9.02 7.47 5.36
N LYS A 464 -9.33 7.69 4.08
CA LYS A 464 -8.43 7.31 2.98
C LYS A 464 -7.14 8.13 3.00
N THR A 465 -7.25 9.43 3.24
CA THR A 465 -6.07 10.31 3.39
C THR A 465 -5.18 9.88 4.55
N GLU A 466 -5.77 9.52 5.69
CA GLU A 466 -5.07 8.97 6.86
C GLU A 466 -4.28 7.72 6.49
N PHE A 467 -4.94 6.73 5.87
CA PHE A 467 -4.30 5.47 5.49
C PHE A 467 -3.18 5.67 4.47
N PHE A 468 -3.42 6.44 3.41
CA PHE A 468 -2.41 6.71 2.38
C PHE A 468 -1.21 7.49 2.94
N HIS A 469 -1.46 8.45 3.83
CA HIS A 469 -0.41 9.17 4.53
C HIS A 469 0.42 8.22 5.41
N ASN A 470 -0.23 7.40 6.25
CA ASN A 470 0.45 6.43 7.12
C ASN A 470 1.25 5.40 6.30
N SER A 471 0.70 4.94 5.18
CA SER A 471 1.35 4.02 4.24
C SER A 471 2.61 4.61 3.60
N ARG A 472 2.67 5.93 3.44
CA ARG A 472 3.90 6.63 3.00
C ARG A 472 4.87 6.84 4.17
N ALA A 473 4.35 7.26 5.31
CA ALA A 473 5.15 7.60 6.48
C ALA A 473 5.89 6.37 7.04
N ILE A 474 5.28 5.18 7.03
CA ILE A 474 5.85 3.95 7.62
C ILE A 474 7.24 3.59 7.07
N TYR A 475 7.55 3.93 5.81
CA TYR A 475 8.87 3.71 5.20
C TYR A 475 10.00 4.52 5.86
N LYS A 476 9.66 5.52 6.68
CA LYS A 476 10.59 6.35 7.46
C LYS A 476 10.64 5.99 8.95
N HIS A 477 9.84 5.02 9.38
CA HIS A 477 9.83 4.51 10.76
C HIS A 477 10.48 3.14 10.80
N PRO A 478 11.11 2.73 11.90
CA PRO A 478 11.52 1.34 12.11
C PRO A 478 10.29 0.40 12.11
N PRO A 479 10.47 -0.91 11.85
CA PRO A 479 9.36 -1.86 11.94
C PRO A 479 8.86 -1.92 13.39
N GLY A 480 7.54 -2.03 13.57
CA GLY A 480 6.95 -2.26 14.89
C GLY A 480 7.38 -3.61 15.50
N GLU A 481 6.99 -3.87 16.75
CA GLU A 481 7.37 -5.12 17.47
C GLU A 481 7.01 -6.40 16.72
N LYS A 482 5.95 -6.34 15.90
CA LYS A 482 5.44 -7.46 15.09
C LYS A 482 5.85 -7.38 13.62
N GLY A 483 6.79 -6.50 13.24
CA GLY A 483 7.23 -6.34 11.85
C GLY A 483 6.53 -5.19 11.11
N PHE A 484 7.08 -4.86 9.94
CA PHE A 484 6.66 -3.75 9.09
C PHE A 484 5.23 -3.95 8.56
N TYR A 485 4.95 -5.12 7.98
CA TYR A 485 3.66 -5.39 7.35
C TYR A 485 2.54 -5.64 8.37
N HIS A 486 2.88 -6.04 9.59
CA HIS A 486 1.88 -6.10 10.66
C HIS A 486 1.34 -4.71 10.99
N GLN A 487 2.21 -3.72 11.16
CA GLN A 487 1.83 -2.35 11.47
C GLN A 487 1.06 -1.70 10.30
N LEU A 488 1.52 -1.89 9.06
CA LEU A 488 0.76 -1.45 7.88
C LEU A 488 -0.63 -2.13 7.83
N GLY A 489 -0.69 -3.41 8.21
CA GLY A 489 -1.92 -4.16 8.31
C GLY A 489 -2.87 -3.62 9.38
N GLU A 490 -2.36 -3.08 10.50
CA GLU A 490 -3.18 -2.42 11.52
C GLU A 490 -3.77 -1.10 11.00
N PHE A 491 -3.00 -0.30 10.25
CA PHE A 491 -3.55 0.90 9.58
C PHE A 491 -4.65 0.54 8.58
N ALA A 492 -4.47 -0.54 7.81
CA ALA A 492 -5.46 -0.98 6.83
C ALA A 492 -6.76 -1.48 7.47
N GLU A 493 -6.75 -1.91 8.73
CA GLU A 493 -7.96 -2.32 9.46
C GLU A 493 -8.80 -1.12 9.94
N GLN A 494 -8.20 0.06 9.99
CA GLN A 494 -8.86 1.29 10.41
C GLN A 494 -9.56 2.00 9.24
N LEU A 495 -9.33 1.55 7.99
CA LEU A 495 -10.06 2.03 6.82
C LEU A 495 -11.55 1.75 6.98
N GLN A 496 -12.34 2.82 7.10
CA GLN A 496 -13.79 2.78 6.99
C GLN A 496 -14.19 2.89 5.50
N GLY A 497 -15.17 2.11 5.09
CA GLY A 497 -15.49 1.90 3.67
C GLY A 497 -14.85 0.61 3.16
N THR A 498 -15.64 -0.23 2.49
CA THR A 498 -15.28 -1.63 2.33
C THR A 498 -14.26 -1.88 1.22
N ASP A 499 -14.03 -0.94 0.29
CA ASP A 499 -13.39 -1.28 -1.00
C ASP A 499 -12.54 -0.22 -1.71
N ILE A 500 -11.56 -0.72 -2.47
CA ILE A 500 -10.71 0.01 -3.43
C ILE A 500 -11.56 0.85 -4.41
N GLU A 501 -12.74 0.34 -4.77
CA GLU A 501 -13.74 1.02 -5.60
C GLU A 501 -14.08 2.42 -5.07
N GLU A 502 -14.09 2.60 -3.76
CA GLU A 502 -14.49 3.87 -3.17
C GLU A 502 -13.42 4.97 -3.29
N ILE A 503 -12.20 4.63 -3.70
CA ILE A 503 -11.19 5.64 -4.07
C ILE A 503 -11.65 6.41 -5.31
N LEU A 504 -12.41 5.77 -6.18
CA LEU A 504 -12.99 6.40 -7.37
C LEU A 504 -14.24 7.20 -7.08
N LEU A 505 -14.88 6.92 -5.95
CA LEU A 505 -15.95 7.74 -5.40
C LEU A 505 -15.38 8.98 -4.67
N LEU A 506 -14.05 9.09 -4.55
CA LEU A 506 -13.45 10.33 -4.11
C LEU A 506 -13.49 11.37 -5.23
N PRO A 507 -13.62 12.66 -4.89
CA PRO A 507 -13.68 13.74 -5.88
C PRO A 507 -12.48 13.79 -6.84
N ASP A 508 -11.29 13.45 -6.35
CA ASP A 508 -10.06 13.36 -7.14
C ASP A 508 -9.71 11.93 -7.60
N GLY A 509 -10.63 10.97 -7.43
CA GLY A 509 -10.36 9.54 -7.57
C GLY A 509 -9.81 9.14 -8.93
N GLN A 510 -10.35 9.72 -10.02
CA GLN A 510 -9.82 9.48 -11.36
C GLN A 510 -8.39 10.00 -11.52
N TYR A 511 -8.11 11.23 -11.09
CA TYR A 511 -6.76 11.81 -11.17
C TYR A 511 -5.75 11.02 -10.33
N VAL A 512 -6.19 10.49 -9.18
CA VAL A 512 -5.37 9.63 -8.32
C VAL A 512 -5.04 8.31 -9.03
N LEU A 513 -5.98 7.69 -9.74
CA LEU A 513 -5.69 6.48 -10.52
C LEU A 513 -4.73 6.75 -11.68
N GLU A 514 -4.91 7.84 -12.41
CA GLU A 514 -4.03 8.23 -13.52
C GLU A 514 -2.61 8.53 -13.00
N ALA A 515 -2.50 9.25 -11.88
CA ALA A 515 -1.24 9.51 -11.21
C ALA A 515 -0.58 8.21 -10.72
N TYR A 516 -1.36 7.26 -10.22
CA TYR A 516 -0.87 5.94 -9.83
C TYR A 516 -0.33 5.16 -11.04
N GLN A 517 -1.08 5.07 -12.13
CA GLN A 517 -0.62 4.39 -13.36
C GLN A 517 0.65 5.02 -13.92
N LEU A 518 0.75 6.36 -13.93
CA LEU A 518 1.96 7.06 -14.37
C LEU A 518 3.13 6.83 -13.42
N TYR A 519 2.91 6.93 -12.10
CA TYR A 519 3.93 6.68 -11.08
C TYR A 519 4.52 5.27 -11.19
N GLU A 520 3.67 4.26 -11.33
CA GLU A 520 4.09 2.85 -11.51
C GLU A 520 4.96 2.67 -12.76
N LYS A 521 4.59 3.32 -13.87
CA LYS A 521 5.36 3.26 -15.11
C LYS A 521 6.72 3.93 -14.98
N MET A 522 6.76 5.12 -14.38
CA MET A 522 7.98 5.90 -14.18
C MET A 522 8.94 5.25 -13.17
N LEU A 523 8.41 4.61 -12.12
CA LEU A 523 9.20 3.86 -11.15
C LEU A 523 9.90 2.66 -11.80
N GLN A 524 9.19 1.88 -12.63
CA GLN A 524 9.82 0.76 -13.35
C GLN A 524 10.85 1.25 -14.38
N GLU A 525 10.61 2.38 -15.05
CA GLU A 525 11.57 2.97 -15.98
C GLU A 525 12.86 3.40 -15.26
N ASP A 526 12.76 4.04 -14.08
CA ASP A 526 13.93 4.41 -13.27
C ASP A 526 14.74 3.15 -12.87
N PHE A 527 14.07 2.08 -12.47
CA PHE A 527 14.73 0.80 -12.23
C PHE A 527 15.38 0.23 -13.48
N ALA A 528 14.69 0.23 -14.63
CA ALA A 528 15.22 -0.31 -15.88
C ALA A 528 16.46 0.45 -16.38
N GLN A 529 16.45 1.78 -16.28
CA GLN A 529 17.60 2.63 -16.59
C GLN A 529 18.82 2.28 -15.73
N MET A 530 18.59 1.84 -14.49
CA MET A 530 19.62 1.38 -13.55
C MET A 530 19.88 -0.13 -13.62
N ASP A 531 19.41 -0.86 -14.64
CA ASP A 531 19.52 -2.32 -14.75
C ASP A 531 18.93 -3.06 -13.54
N HIS A 532 17.80 -2.58 -13.06
CA HIS A 532 17.10 -3.06 -11.87
C HIS A 532 18.02 -3.17 -10.65
N ARG A 533 18.83 -2.13 -10.41
CA ARG A 533 19.67 -2.02 -9.22
C ARG A 533 19.00 -1.14 -8.16
N HIS A 534 18.79 -1.69 -6.96
CA HIS A 534 18.13 -0.98 -5.87
C HIS A 534 19.13 -0.33 -4.90
N ARG A 535 19.14 1.00 -4.83
CA ARG A 535 19.94 1.81 -3.89
C ARG A 535 19.27 1.92 -2.51
N PRO A 536 20.00 1.99 -1.38
CA PRO A 536 19.39 1.99 -0.04
C PRO A 536 18.54 3.21 0.30
N ASP A 537 18.66 4.29 -0.47
CA ASP A 537 17.97 5.56 -0.28
C ASP A 537 16.74 5.72 -1.20
N GLN A 538 16.48 4.79 -2.12
CA GLN A 538 15.39 4.92 -3.12
C GLN A 538 13.99 5.02 -2.52
N LEU A 539 13.73 4.33 -1.41
CA LEU A 539 12.43 4.40 -0.71
C LEU A 539 12.36 5.54 0.32
N THR A 540 13.47 6.26 0.52
CA THR A 540 13.57 7.36 1.48
C THR A 540 13.59 8.69 0.76
N ASN A 541 12.92 9.69 1.31
CA ASN A 541 13.07 11.04 0.81
C ASN A 541 14.46 11.56 1.18
N LYS A 542 15.08 12.33 0.27
CA LYS A 542 16.26 13.13 0.62
C LYS A 542 15.93 14.04 1.82
N LEU A 543 16.92 14.28 2.69
CA LEU A 543 16.79 15.18 3.83
C LEU A 543 16.13 16.50 3.37
N GLU A 544 15.13 17.00 4.11
CA GLU A 544 14.37 18.23 3.81
C GLU A 544 13.38 18.18 2.62
N ARG A 545 13.30 17.06 1.87
CA ARG A 545 12.30 16.91 0.78
C ARG A 545 11.05 16.13 1.21
N VAL A 546 9.89 16.63 0.78
CA VAL A 546 8.57 16.00 1.01
C VAL A 546 8.29 14.87 0.04
N ASN A 547 8.81 14.98 -1.18
CA ASN A 547 8.59 14.03 -2.26
C ASN A 547 9.93 13.51 -2.81
N SER A 548 9.93 12.30 -3.37
CA SER A 548 11.06 11.74 -4.11
C SER A 548 11.26 12.44 -5.46
N GLU A 549 12.36 12.14 -6.17
CA GLU A 549 12.62 12.73 -7.49
C GLU A 549 11.59 12.26 -8.53
N ILE A 550 11.25 10.97 -8.52
CA ILE A 550 10.21 10.39 -9.37
C ILE A 550 8.85 11.02 -9.06
N GLU A 551 8.53 11.23 -7.78
CA GLU A 551 7.28 11.88 -7.37
C GLU A 551 7.18 13.32 -7.91
N GLU A 552 8.25 14.12 -7.84
CA GLU A 552 8.25 15.48 -8.40
C GLU A 552 8.21 15.47 -9.95
N GLU A 553 8.83 14.49 -10.61
CA GLU A 553 8.69 14.34 -12.07
C GLU A 553 7.25 14.05 -12.48
N VAL A 554 6.55 13.13 -11.77
CA VAL A 554 5.12 12.85 -11.99
C VAL A 554 4.27 14.10 -11.76
N ILE A 555 4.56 14.87 -10.69
CA ILE A 555 3.86 16.13 -10.39
C ILE A 555 4.00 17.12 -11.55
N GLU A 556 5.20 17.34 -12.09
CA GLU A 556 5.40 18.29 -13.19
C GLU A 556 4.76 17.81 -14.51
N GLN A 557 4.79 16.50 -14.80
CA GLN A 557 4.09 15.94 -15.97
C GLN A 557 2.58 16.14 -15.89
N LEU A 558 1.97 15.79 -14.75
CA LEU A 558 0.54 15.99 -14.54
C LEU A 558 0.16 17.46 -14.52
N ARG A 559 1.03 18.35 -14.03
CA ARG A 559 0.80 19.81 -14.05
C ARG A 559 0.84 20.40 -15.44
N ALA A 560 1.74 19.92 -16.29
CA ALA A 560 1.76 20.32 -17.69
C ALA A 560 0.50 19.84 -18.43
N PHE A 561 0.01 18.64 -18.08
CA PHE A 561 -1.19 18.07 -18.68
C PHE A 561 -2.50 18.66 -18.13
N TYR A 562 -2.58 18.96 -16.83
CA TYR A 562 -3.74 19.54 -16.14
C TYR A 562 -3.45 20.97 -15.64
N PRO A 563 -3.35 21.98 -16.54
CA PRO A 563 -2.94 23.33 -16.17
C PRO A 563 -3.91 24.08 -15.24
N ASP A 564 -5.14 23.61 -15.08
CA ASP A 564 -6.16 24.25 -14.23
C ASP A 564 -6.08 23.80 -12.77
N LEU A 565 -5.49 22.62 -12.52
CA LEU A 565 -5.28 22.14 -11.16
C LEU A 565 -4.09 22.87 -10.53
N THR A 566 -4.27 23.33 -9.28
CA THR A 566 -3.17 23.95 -8.54
C THR A 566 -2.05 22.93 -8.28
N ARG A 567 -0.80 23.40 -8.19
CA ARG A 567 0.35 22.52 -7.86
C ARG A 567 0.11 21.77 -6.56
N GLN A 568 -0.53 22.40 -5.59
CA GLN A 568 -0.89 21.82 -4.29
C GLN A 568 -1.84 20.63 -4.44
N ARG A 569 -2.90 20.77 -5.26
CA ARG A 569 -3.86 19.70 -5.52
C ARG A 569 -3.21 18.54 -6.28
N ILE A 570 -2.42 18.81 -7.32
CA ILE A 570 -1.66 17.76 -8.05
C ILE A 570 -0.71 17.02 -7.12
N LYS A 571 0.00 17.73 -6.24
CA LYS A 571 0.88 17.11 -5.25
C LYS A 571 0.13 16.20 -4.29
N ASN A 572 -1.07 16.57 -3.87
CA ASN A 572 -1.92 15.71 -3.04
C ASN A 572 -2.41 14.47 -3.82
N ILE A 573 -2.81 14.65 -5.08
CA ILE A 573 -3.19 13.55 -5.99
C ILE A 573 -2.04 12.53 -6.10
N VAL A 574 -0.82 13.01 -6.34
CA VAL A 574 0.38 12.15 -6.42
C VAL A 574 0.70 11.50 -5.07
N ASN A 575 0.58 12.23 -3.96
CA ASN A 575 0.78 11.65 -2.63
C ASN A 575 -0.21 10.49 -2.37
N ASN A 576 -1.48 10.64 -2.73
CA ASN A 576 -2.48 9.58 -2.60
C ASN A 576 -2.17 8.40 -3.53
N ALA A 577 -1.75 8.68 -4.77
CA ALA A 577 -1.32 7.65 -5.72
C ALA A 577 -0.13 6.81 -5.20
N VAL A 578 0.87 7.45 -4.59
CA VAL A 578 1.98 6.75 -3.92
C VAL A 578 1.49 5.96 -2.70
N GLY A 579 0.54 6.52 -1.94
CA GLY A 579 -0.11 5.81 -0.83
C GLY A 579 -0.86 4.55 -1.29
N ILE A 580 -1.51 4.58 -2.45
CA ILE A 580 -2.14 3.42 -3.10
C ILE A 580 -1.08 2.37 -3.48
N SER A 581 0.01 2.80 -4.11
CA SER A 581 1.12 1.92 -4.49
C SER A 581 1.76 1.23 -3.27
N ARG A 582 2.03 1.97 -2.19
CA ARG A 582 2.68 1.47 -0.97
C ARG A 582 1.77 0.70 -0.02
N GLY A 583 0.54 1.16 0.13
CA GLY A 583 -0.38 0.72 1.17
C GLY A 583 -1.42 -0.29 0.70
N MET A 584 -1.85 -0.21 -0.57
CA MET A 584 -3.00 -0.98 -1.04
C MET A 584 -2.61 -2.07 -2.04
N PHE A 585 -1.89 -1.72 -3.11
CA PHE A 585 -1.44 -2.70 -4.10
C PHE A 585 -0.04 -3.24 -3.86
N LEU A 586 0.72 -2.61 -2.95
CA LEU A 586 2.11 -2.98 -2.59
C LEU A 586 3.08 -2.96 -3.77
N THR A 587 2.72 -2.33 -4.89
CA THR A 587 3.43 -2.42 -6.15
C THR A 587 4.81 -1.76 -6.11
N GLU A 588 5.00 -0.65 -5.40
CA GLU A 588 6.33 -0.07 -5.20
C GLU A 588 7.26 -1.03 -4.44
N ALA A 589 6.76 -1.73 -3.41
CA ALA A 589 7.54 -2.74 -2.70
C ALA A 589 7.85 -3.96 -3.58
N GLU A 590 6.88 -4.41 -4.38
CA GLU A 590 7.03 -5.51 -5.34
C GLU A 590 8.10 -5.19 -6.41
N GLN A 591 8.02 -4.00 -7.02
CA GLN A 591 8.99 -3.55 -8.03
C GLN A 591 10.39 -3.38 -7.42
N SER A 592 10.46 -2.80 -6.22
CA SER A 592 11.71 -2.62 -5.48
C SER A 592 12.34 -3.95 -5.07
N ALA A 593 11.53 -4.95 -4.71
CA ALA A 593 11.99 -6.30 -4.36
C ALA A 593 12.45 -7.13 -5.57
N TYR A 594 12.00 -6.76 -6.78
CA TYR A 594 12.47 -7.38 -8.03
C TYR A 594 13.89 -6.92 -8.42
N ALA A 595 14.28 -5.73 -7.98
CA ALA A 595 15.59 -5.15 -8.22
C ALA A 595 16.68 -5.81 -7.37
N ASP A 596 17.86 -6.04 -7.94
CA ASP A 596 18.99 -6.61 -7.22
C ASP A 596 19.62 -5.51 -6.31
N PRO A 597 19.95 -5.80 -5.04
CA PRO A 597 20.41 -4.80 -4.08
C PRO A 597 21.82 -4.26 -4.39
N VAL A 598 22.02 -2.94 -4.31
CA VAL A 598 23.32 -2.28 -4.49
C VAL A 598 23.62 -1.26 -3.38
N ASP A 599 24.85 -0.74 -3.37
CA ASP A 599 25.28 0.36 -2.51
C ASP A 599 24.65 1.71 -2.91
N SER A 600 24.89 2.75 -2.11
CA SER A 600 24.37 4.10 -2.36
C SER A 600 24.90 4.74 -3.64
N GLU A 601 26.05 4.27 -4.16
CA GLU A 601 26.62 4.75 -5.42
C GLU A 601 26.11 3.98 -6.64
N GLY A 602 25.34 2.90 -6.44
CA GLY A 602 24.85 1.99 -7.47
C GLY A 602 25.91 1.06 -8.07
N LYS A 603 27.10 0.96 -7.45
CA LYS A 603 28.30 0.34 -8.03
C LYS A 603 28.74 -0.96 -7.34
N GLY A 604 28.47 -1.15 -6.05
CA GLY A 604 28.76 -2.35 -5.26
C GLY A 604 27.52 -2.96 -4.60
N MET A 605 27.64 -4.08 -3.87
CA MET A 605 26.51 -4.72 -3.15
C MET A 605 26.54 -4.52 -1.63
N VAL A 606 27.49 -3.76 -1.09
CA VAL A 606 27.68 -3.63 0.36
C VAL A 606 27.52 -2.17 0.78
N ALA A 607 26.39 -1.87 1.43
CA ALA A 607 26.19 -0.61 2.13
C ALA A 607 25.53 -0.89 3.49
N SER A 608 26.17 -0.44 4.57
CA SER A 608 25.65 -0.48 5.94
C SER A 608 25.12 0.90 6.28
N TYR A 609 23.81 1.17 6.30
CA TYR A 609 23.26 2.46 6.76
C TYR A 609 21.84 2.38 7.35
N SER A 610 21.46 3.47 8.03
CA SER A 610 20.33 3.70 8.94
C SER A 610 18.93 3.78 8.32
N THR A 611 18.69 3.22 7.13
CA THR A 611 17.38 3.30 6.45
C THR A 611 16.55 2.03 6.70
N ASN A 612 15.22 2.17 6.85
CA ASN A 612 14.31 1.04 7.08
C ASN A 612 13.81 0.37 5.80
N ASP A 613 14.52 0.54 4.67
CA ASP A 613 14.09 0.05 3.37
C ASP A 613 14.02 -1.49 3.34
N ALA A 614 14.99 -2.16 3.97
CA ALA A 614 15.06 -3.60 4.10
C ALA A 614 13.81 -4.21 4.77
N GLY A 615 13.20 -3.51 5.74
CA GLY A 615 11.98 -3.98 6.41
C GLY A 615 10.83 -4.18 5.41
N SER A 616 10.65 -3.24 4.48
CA SER A 616 9.62 -3.33 3.45
C SER A 616 9.91 -4.38 2.37
N LEU A 617 11.18 -4.71 2.10
CA LEU A 617 11.51 -5.62 0.99
C LEU A 617 11.65 -7.07 1.43
N ASN A 618 11.95 -7.33 2.70
CA ASN A 618 12.31 -8.65 3.19
C ASN A 618 11.24 -9.73 3.01
N ALA A 619 9.97 -9.37 3.22
CA ALA A 619 8.86 -10.31 3.01
C ALA A 619 8.76 -10.78 1.55
N PHE A 620 9.09 -9.89 0.60
CA PHE A 620 9.05 -10.15 -0.83
C PHE A 620 10.33 -10.77 -1.36
N ASN A 621 11.49 -10.33 -0.89
CA ASN A 621 12.79 -10.83 -1.32
C ASN A 621 13.83 -10.66 -0.19
N PRO A 622 14.09 -11.71 0.61
CA PRO A 622 15.05 -11.64 1.71
C PRO A 622 16.50 -11.43 1.23
N MET A 623 16.78 -11.56 -0.07
CA MET A 623 18.11 -11.28 -0.62
C MET A 623 18.53 -9.83 -0.42
N HIS A 624 17.58 -8.88 -0.29
CA HIS A 624 17.92 -7.50 0.05
C HIS A 624 18.60 -7.40 1.42
N THR A 625 18.18 -8.19 2.41
CA THR A 625 18.89 -8.23 3.69
C THR A 625 20.16 -9.07 3.61
N ILE A 626 20.07 -10.25 3.00
CA ILE A 626 21.19 -11.20 2.95
C ILE A 626 22.41 -10.62 2.22
N MET A 627 22.21 -9.92 1.10
CA MET A 627 23.30 -9.35 0.30
C MET A 627 23.84 -8.03 0.86
N ARG A 628 23.01 -7.20 1.50
CA ARG A 628 23.43 -5.85 1.95
C ARG A 628 24.13 -5.83 3.31
N TRP A 629 23.73 -6.69 4.24
CA TRP A 629 24.22 -6.67 5.63
C TRP A 629 25.36 -7.67 5.90
N GLN A 630 25.81 -8.39 4.88
CA GLN A 630 26.97 -9.28 4.96
C GLN A 630 28.18 -8.58 4.31
N GLY A 631 29.33 -8.56 5.01
CA GLY A 631 30.57 -8.07 4.39
C GLY A 631 30.97 -8.94 3.18
N GLU A 632 31.71 -8.38 2.21
CA GLU A 632 32.10 -9.07 0.95
C GLU A 632 32.73 -10.45 1.17
N HIS A 633 33.35 -10.69 2.33
CA HIS A 633 33.99 -11.97 2.70
C HIS A 633 33.12 -12.93 3.53
N ASN A 634 31.91 -12.51 3.92
CA ASN A 634 31.00 -13.28 4.78
C ASN A 634 29.73 -13.73 4.04
N PHE A 635 29.64 -13.51 2.71
CA PHE A 635 28.47 -13.91 1.95
C PHE A 635 28.32 -15.44 1.93
N ASN A 636 27.16 -15.93 2.37
CA ASN A 636 26.91 -17.36 2.43
C ASN A 636 26.47 -17.91 1.06
N SER A 637 27.40 -18.57 0.35
CA SER A 637 27.14 -19.23 -0.94
C SER A 637 26.00 -20.27 -0.92
N MET A 638 25.56 -20.75 0.26
CA MET A 638 24.43 -21.66 0.38
C MET A 638 23.17 -21.15 -0.32
N TYR A 639 22.92 -19.84 -0.31
CA TYR A 639 21.75 -19.25 -0.97
C TYR A 639 21.75 -19.45 -2.50
N PHE A 640 22.88 -19.78 -3.12
CA PHE A 640 22.99 -20.08 -4.54
C PHE A 640 23.05 -21.56 -4.86
N MET A 641 22.75 -22.43 -3.89
CA MET A 641 22.67 -23.86 -4.16
C MET A 641 21.52 -24.20 -5.13
N PRO A 642 21.71 -25.20 -5.98
CA PRO A 642 20.63 -25.72 -6.82
C PRO A 642 19.52 -26.31 -5.95
N VAL A 643 18.26 -26.06 -6.33
CA VAL A 643 17.07 -26.63 -5.66
C VAL A 643 16.72 -28.03 -6.17
N HIS A 644 17.20 -28.39 -7.37
CA HIS A 644 17.02 -29.70 -8.00
C HIS A 644 18.29 -30.55 -7.93
N GLY A 645 18.16 -31.87 -8.11
CA GLY A 645 19.30 -32.77 -8.23
C GLY A 645 20.02 -32.64 -9.58
N GLU A 646 21.35 -32.81 -9.60
CA GLU A 646 22.13 -32.86 -10.84
C GLU A 646 21.98 -34.23 -11.54
N GLN A 647 21.89 -34.23 -12.87
CA GLN A 647 21.96 -35.46 -13.67
C GLN A 647 23.39 -36.04 -13.63
N GLY A 648 23.52 -37.29 -13.17
CA GLY A 648 24.80 -37.99 -13.04
C GLY A 648 25.32 -38.04 -11.60
N ALA A 649 26.62 -38.32 -11.43
CA ALA A 649 27.23 -38.35 -10.10
C ALA A 649 27.36 -36.93 -9.54
N TRP A 650 26.86 -36.74 -8.31
CA TRP A 650 27.00 -35.47 -7.58
C TRP A 650 28.48 -35.11 -7.34
N ASP A 651 28.82 -33.85 -7.63
CA ASP A 651 30.16 -33.25 -7.45
C ASP A 651 30.04 -31.87 -6.79
N HIS A 652 30.35 -31.81 -5.49
CA HIS A 652 30.28 -30.58 -4.71
C HIS A 652 31.26 -29.50 -5.21
N ASN A 653 32.39 -29.85 -5.83
CA ASN A 653 33.35 -28.85 -6.33
C ASN A 653 32.78 -28.09 -7.53
N LYS A 654 32.06 -28.81 -8.40
CA LYS A 654 31.34 -28.22 -9.52
C LYS A 654 30.21 -27.33 -9.01
N ALA A 655 29.42 -27.82 -8.04
CA ALA A 655 28.38 -27.03 -7.40
C ALA A 655 28.94 -25.75 -6.76
N TRP A 656 30.04 -25.84 -6.00
CA TRP A 656 30.72 -24.70 -5.37
C TRP A 656 31.16 -23.63 -6.38
N LYS A 657 31.77 -24.04 -7.50
CA LYS A 657 32.15 -23.12 -8.58
C LYS A 657 30.95 -22.46 -9.23
N ASN A 658 29.86 -23.21 -9.43
CA ASN A 658 28.62 -22.65 -9.99
C ASN A 658 27.99 -21.63 -9.04
N MET A 659 27.96 -21.92 -7.72
CA MET A 659 27.50 -20.96 -6.72
C MET A 659 28.31 -19.66 -6.74
N ALA A 660 29.64 -19.75 -6.83
CA ALA A 660 30.50 -18.58 -6.95
C ALA A 660 30.20 -17.76 -8.22
N LYS A 661 30.02 -18.43 -9.37
CA LYS A 661 29.63 -17.76 -10.62
C LYS A 661 28.25 -17.10 -10.55
N TYR A 662 27.28 -17.70 -9.83
CA TYR A 662 26.00 -17.04 -9.58
C TYR A 662 26.16 -15.80 -8.74
N MET A 663 26.91 -15.90 -7.64
CA MET A 663 27.20 -14.77 -6.79
C MET A 663 27.84 -13.63 -7.60
N ASP A 664 28.81 -13.94 -8.46
CA ASP A 664 29.43 -13.00 -9.39
C ASP A 664 28.42 -12.36 -10.37
N SER A 665 27.38 -13.10 -10.78
CA SER A 665 26.34 -12.54 -11.66
C SER A 665 25.53 -11.44 -10.99
N PHE A 666 25.32 -11.51 -9.66
CA PHE A 666 24.67 -10.43 -8.89
C PHE A 666 25.61 -9.22 -8.74
N TYR A 667 26.92 -9.43 -8.54
CA TYR A 667 27.89 -8.32 -8.45
C TYR A 667 28.07 -7.59 -9.78
N VAL A 668 28.28 -8.34 -10.87
CA VAL A 668 28.68 -7.76 -12.16
C VAL A 668 27.47 -7.45 -13.05
N GLY A 669 26.28 -7.96 -12.73
CA GLY A 669 25.08 -7.84 -13.57
C GLY A 669 25.21 -8.58 -14.90
N LYS A 670 26.12 -9.56 -14.99
CA LYS A 670 26.38 -10.31 -16.23
C LYS A 670 25.48 -11.54 -16.34
N GLY A 671 25.22 -11.94 -17.58
CA GLY A 671 24.29 -13.01 -17.92
C GLY A 671 24.71 -14.40 -17.46
N ARG A 672 23.76 -15.35 -17.50
CA ARG A 672 23.92 -16.74 -17.02
C ARG A 672 24.81 -17.64 -17.89
N GLY A 673 25.40 -17.11 -18.97
CA GLY A 673 26.16 -17.87 -19.97
C GLY A 673 25.29 -18.75 -20.87
N LYS A 674 25.90 -19.45 -21.83
CA LYS A 674 25.25 -20.43 -22.72
C LYS A 674 26.01 -21.77 -22.73
N GLY A 675 25.30 -22.87 -23.00
CA GLY A 675 25.92 -24.17 -23.26
C GLY A 675 26.50 -24.84 -22.01
N LYS A 676 27.66 -25.51 -22.15
CA LYS A 676 28.30 -26.27 -21.05
C LYS A 676 28.82 -25.40 -19.90
N ASP A 677 29.01 -24.11 -20.15
CA ASP A 677 29.38 -23.09 -19.16
C ASP A 677 28.17 -22.36 -18.57
N GLY A 678 26.95 -22.70 -19.02
CA GLY A 678 25.70 -22.14 -18.54
C GLY A 678 25.46 -22.51 -17.08
N LEU A 679 25.04 -21.53 -16.30
CA LEU A 679 24.59 -21.75 -14.93
C LEU A 679 23.26 -22.53 -14.92
N PRO A 680 22.97 -23.32 -13.87
CA PRO A 680 21.67 -23.96 -13.66
C PRO A 680 20.44 -23.07 -13.98
N GLU A 681 19.29 -23.68 -14.22
CA GLU A 681 18.10 -22.87 -14.55
C GLU A 681 17.52 -22.17 -13.32
N GLU A 682 17.58 -22.79 -12.14
CA GLU A 682 17.05 -22.24 -10.88
C GLU A 682 17.96 -22.56 -9.70
N VAL A 683 18.26 -21.54 -8.89
CA VAL A 683 18.94 -21.63 -7.59
C VAL A 683 18.03 -21.15 -6.47
N PHE A 684 18.37 -21.49 -5.23
CA PHE A 684 17.56 -21.12 -4.08
C PHE A 684 17.30 -19.60 -3.98
N ALA A 685 18.27 -18.76 -4.36
CA ALA A 685 18.11 -17.31 -4.45
C ALA A 685 17.01 -16.86 -5.42
N ASP A 686 16.84 -17.55 -6.55
CA ASP A 686 15.76 -17.26 -7.48
C ASP A 686 14.40 -17.72 -6.93
N SER A 687 14.38 -18.81 -6.14
CA SER A 687 13.18 -19.31 -5.46
C SER A 687 12.76 -18.49 -4.23
N MET A 688 13.67 -17.68 -3.67
CA MET A 688 13.37 -16.76 -2.56
C MET A 688 12.60 -15.51 -2.99
N MET A 689 12.63 -15.17 -4.27
CA MET A 689 11.88 -14.04 -4.82
C MET A 689 10.39 -14.36 -4.81
N ASN A 690 9.64 -13.57 -4.04
CA ASN A 690 8.23 -13.75 -3.71
C ASN A 690 7.89 -15.17 -3.22
N ILE A 691 8.69 -15.69 -2.29
CA ILE A 691 8.60 -17.07 -1.83
C ILE A 691 7.23 -17.44 -1.23
N GLY A 692 6.56 -16.46 -0.62
CA GLY A 692 5.20 -16.62 -0.08
C GLY A 692 4.09 -16.41 -1.10
N LYS A 693 4.38 -16.09 -2.37
CA LYS A 693 3.42 -15.62 -3.39
C LYS A 693 2.49 -14.52 -2.84
N ILE A 694 3.08 -13.62 -2.05
CA ILE A 694 2.41 -12.52 -1.36
C ILE A 694 2.49 -11.24 -2.20
N GLY A 695 1.68 -10.25 -1.84
CA GLY A 695 1.54 -8.99 -2.56
C GLY A 695 0.22 -8.33 -2.31
N GLY A 696 -0.05 -7.26 -3.05
CA GLY A 696 -1.35 -6.63 -3.05
C GLY A 696 -2.43 -7.50 -3.70
N PRO A 697 -3.67 -7.00 -3.77
CA PRO A 697 -4.78 -7.67 -4.46
C PRO A 697 -4.46 -8.08 -5.90
N GLY A 698 -3.58 -7.32 -6.58
CA GLY A 698 -3.10 -7.60 -7.93
C GLY A 698 -2.30 -8.89 -8.04
N ILE A 699 -1.42 -9.25 -7.09
CA ILE A 699 -0.68 -10.53 -7.08
C ILE A 699 -1.55 -11.68 -6.61
N ARG A 700 -2.42 -11.43 -5.62
CA ARG A 700 -3.25 -12.45 -4.94
C ARG A 700 -4.44 -12.90 -5.80
N LYS A 701 -4.15 -13.13 -7.09
CA LYS A 701 -5.04 -13.61 -8.14
C LYS A 701 -5.55 -15.01 -7.80
N GLY A 702 -6.76 -15.31 -8.24
CA GLY A 702 -7.45 -16.56 -7.91
C GLY A 702 -8.94 -16.32 -7.77
N TRP A 703 -9.58 -17.07 -6.88
CA TRP A 703 -11.02 -16.92 -6.57
C TRP A 703 -11.40 -15.50 -6.11
N ARG A 704 -10.47 -14.72 -5.55
CA ARG A 704 -10.75 -13.35 -5.07
C ARG A 704 -10.84 -12.33 -6.20
N THR A 705 -9.83 -12.25 -7.08
CA THR A 705 -9.95 -11.41 -8.30
C THR A 705 -11.10 -11.87 -9.18
N HIS A 706 -11.37 -13.18 -9.22
CA HIS A 706 -12.55 -13.73 -9.88
C HIS A 706 -13.85 -13.14 -9.31
N GLN A 707 -14.01 -13.06 -7.98
CA GLN A 707 -15.16 -12.40 -7.36
C GLN A 707 -15.27 -10.90 -7.70
N ALA A 708 -14.15 -10.21 -7.87
CA ALA A 708 -14.15 -8.81 -8.30
C ALA A 708 -14.57 -8.62 -9.77
N LEU A 709 -14.47 -9.66 -10.60
CA LEU A 709 -14.77 -9.65 -12.03
C LEU A 709 -16.08 -10.38 -12.36
N GLU A 710 -16.60 -11.18 -11.42
CA GLU A 710 -17.76 -12.06 -11.60
C GLU A 710 -19.03 -11.34 -12.00
N GLY A 711 -19.16 -10.06 -11.64
CA GLY A 711 -20.29 -9.21 -12.05
C GLY A 711 -20.33 -8.93 -13.56
N HIS A 712 -19.25 -9.22 -14.29
CA HIS A 712 -19.10 -8.95 -15.72
C HIS A 712 -19.07 -10.21 -16.59
N TYR A 713 -19.14 -11.40 -15.99
CA TYR A 713 -19.17 -12.65 -16.78
C TYR A 713 -20.52 -12.82 -17.45
N VAL A 714 -20.47 -13.29 -18.69
CA VAL A 714 -21.65 -13.63 -19.48
C VAL A 714 -21.82 -15.14 -19.44
N TYR A 715 -23.05 -15.59 -19.21
CA TYR A 715 -23.37 -17.00 -19.07
C TYR A 715 -24.40 -17.42 -20.12
N ASP A 716 -24.20 -18.61 -20.67
CA ASP A 716 -25.13 -19.29 -21.57
C ASP A 716 -26.37 -19.79 -20.81
N GLU A 717 -27.40 -20.22 -21.57
CA GLU A 717 -28.63 -20.74 -20.98
C GLU A 717 -28.43 -21.99 -20.09
N ASP A 718 -27.39 -22.77 -20.34
CA ASP A 718 -27.03 -23.96 -19.58
C ASP A 718 -26.14 -23.66 -18.36
N GLY A 719 -25.77 -22.39 -18.15
CA GLY A 719 -24.93 -21.91 -17.06
C GLY A 719 -23.42 -22.00 -17.31
N THR A 720 -22.97 -22.35 -18.51
CA THR A 720 -21.55 -22.21 -18.87
C THR A 720 -21.19 -20.76 -19.16
N ILE A 721 -19.90 -20.41 -19.05
CA ILE A 721 -19.42 -19.08 -19.40
C ILE A 721 -19.39 -18.96 -20.92
N ASP A 722 -20.04 -17.94 -21.45
CA ASP A 722 -19.91 -17.48 -22.84
C ASP A 722 -18.52 -16.85 -22.97
N ALA A 723 -17.58 -17.60 -23.57
CA ALA A 723 -16.18 -17.21 -23.58
C ALA A 723 -15.91 -15.96 -24.42
N PRO A 724 -16.49 -15.78 -25.64
CA PRO A 724 -16.36 -14.54 -26.40
C PRO A 724 -16.82 -13.30 -25.65
N ASN A 725 -18.07 -13.28 -25.18
CA ASN A 725 -18.63 -12.07 -24.57
C ASN A 725 -17.97 -11.79 -23.21
N THR A 726 -17.62 -12.83 -22.46
CA THR A 726 -16.85 -12.67 -21.23
C THR A 726 -15.45 -12.12 -21.51
N PHE A 727 -14.76 -12.58 -22.56
CA PHE A 727 -13.46 -12.03 -22.94
C PHE A 727 -13.56 -10.54 -23.30
N GLN A 728 -14.58 -10.14 -24.04
CA GLN A 728 -14.83 -8.73 -24.38
C GLN A 728 -15.05 -7.87 -23.12
N ALA A 729 -15.79 -8.37 -22.14
CA ALA A 729 -15.96 -7.71 -20.86
C ALA A 729 -14.63 -7.57 -20.09
N MET A 730 -13.78 -8.61 -20.08
CA MET A 730 -12.45 -8.53 -19.45
C MET A 730 -11.50 -7.59 -20.19
N GLU A 731 -11.59 -7.54 -21.52
CA GLU A 731 -10.83 -6.63 -22.38
C GLU A 731 -11.14 -5.16 -22.06
N ALA A 732 -12.40 -4.84 -21.73
CA ALA A 732 -12.81 -3.50 -21.33
C ALA A 732 -12.13 -3.01 -20.03
N ILE A 733 -11.84 -3.94 -19.12
CA ILE A 733 -11.23 -3.67 -17.82
C ILE A 733 -9.71 -3.48 -17.97
N GLY A 734 -9.05 -4.35 -18.73
CA GLY A 734 -7.62 -4.25 -19.04
C GLY A 734 -6.83 -5.52 -18.73
N TYR A 735 -5.50 -5.41 -18.74
CA TYR A 735 -4.60 -6.57 -18.66
C TYR A 735 -4.88 -7.55 -17.52
N GLU A 736 -5.11 -7.07 -16.29
CA GLU A 736 -5.26 -7.95 -15.13
C GLU A 736 -6.51 -8.84 -15.21
N ALA A 737 -7.59 -8.32 -15.81
CA ALA A 737 -8.81 -9.07 -16.06
C ALA A 737 -8.63 -10.13 -17.16
N ILE A 738 -7.97 -9.77 -18.27
CA ILE A 738 -7.63 -10.71 -19.36
C ILE A 738 -6.70 -11.82 -18.84
N TYR A 739 -5.67 -11.46 -18.08
CA TYR A 739 -4.76 -12.41 -17.49
C TYR A 739 -5.49 -13.37 -16.54
N ASN A 740 -6.45 -12.88 -15.76
CA ASN A 740 -7.30 -13.70 -14.89
C ASN A 740 -8.14 -14.69 -15.71
N PHE A 741 -8.76 -14.24 -16.80
CA PHE A 741 -9.53 -15.09 -17.73
C PHE A 741 -8.69 -16.25 -18.28
N VAL A 742 -7.46 -15.95 -18.75
CA VAL A 742 -6.54 -16.95 -19.30
C VAL A 742 -6.04 -17.90 -18.21
N LYS A 743 -5.57 -17.38 -17.06
CA LYS A 743 -4.97 -18.21 -16.00
C LYS A 743 -5.95 -19.10 -15.27
N LEU A 744 -7.18 -18.62 -15.01
CA LEU A 744 -8.24 -19.43 -14.42
C LEU A 744 -8.95 -20.31 -15.44
N LYS A 745 -8.52 -20.28 -16.73
CA LYS A 745 -9.09 -21.07 -17.82
C LYS A 745 -10.61 -20.92 -17.90
N GLN A 746 -11.10 -19.68 -17.77
CA GLN A 746 -12.54 -19.38 -17.66
C GLN A 746 -13.34 -19.80 -18.88
N ALA A 747 -12.71 -19.80 -20.06
CA ALA A 747 -13.29 -20.33 -21.28
C ALA A 747 -13.63 -21.84 -21.23
N GLY A 748 -13.09 -22.56 -20.25
CA GLY A 748 -13.40 -23.97 -20.01
C GLY A 748 -12.65 -24.96 -20.92
N PRO A 749 -12.31 -26.16 -20.42
CA PRO A 749 -11.59 -27.15 -21.20
C PRO A 749 -12.43 -27.80 -22.31
N GLY A 750 -13.77 -27.67 -22.28
CA GLY A 750 -14.66 -28.15 -23.35
C GLY A 750 -14.41 -27.42 -24.66
N LEU A 751 -14.62 -26.09 -24.63
CA LEU A 751 -14.39 -25.19 -25.75
C LEU A 751 -12.96 -25.29 -26.29
N MET A 752 -11.96 -25.29 -25.39
CA MET A 752 -10.55 -25.27 -25.78
C MET A 752 -10.06 -26.56 -26.45
N LYS A 753 -10.70 -27.71 -26.21
CA LYS A 753 -10.30 -29.00 -26.83
C LYS A 753 -11.25 -29.48 -27.92
N ALA A 754 -12.34 -28.75 -28.17
CA ALA A 754 -13.35 -29.12 -29.16
C ALA A 754 -12.73 -29.33 -30.55
N THR A 755 -13.25 -30.31 -31.28
CA THR A 755 -12.89 -30.64 -32.66
C THR A 755 -14.17 -30.71 -33.49
N GLU A 756 -14.06 -30.59 -34.81
CA GLU A 756 -15.17 -30.71 -35.76
C GLU A 756 -15.94 -32.04 -35.63
N LYS A 757 -15.33 -33.06 -35.02
CA LYS A 757 -15.97 -34.37 -34.80
C LYS A 757 -16.67 -34.46 -33.45
N THR A 758 -16.25 -33.67 -32.45
CA THR A 758 -16.73 -33.78 -31.07
C THR A 758 -17.79 -32.74 -30.78
N ASP A 759 -17.57 -31.50 -31.19
CA ASP A 759 -18.47 -30.36 -30.94
C ASP A 759 -18.19 -29.23 -31.97
N PRO A 760 -18.86 -29.22 -33.12
CA PRO A 760 -18.66 -28.22 -34.17
C PRO A 760 -19.02 -26.79 -33.74
N ASP A 761 -20.03 -26.63 -32.88
CA ASP A 761 -20.50 -25.32 -32.45
C ASP A 761 -19.45 -24.64 -31.56
N GLN A 762 -18.86 -25.40 -30.62
CA GLN A 762 -17.72 -24.92 -29.83
C GLN A 762 -16.47 -24.62 -30.68
N VAL A 763 -16.21 -25.37 -31.75
CA VAL A 763 -15.11 -25.03 -32.67
C VAL A 763 -15.35 -23.68 -33.35
N LYS A 764 -16.58 -23.43 -33.79
CA LYS A 764 -16.96 -22.15 -34.40
C LYS A 764 -16.82 -21.00 -33.41
N GLU A 765 -17.33 -21.17 -32.19
CA GLU A 765 -17.22 -20.18 -31.11
C GLU A 765 -15.75 -19.86 -30.79
N ARG A 766 -14.91 -20.90 -30.62
CA ARG A 766 -13.46 -20.74 -30.42
C ARG A 766 -12.81 -19.98 -31.57
N ARG A 767 -13.17 -20.30 -32.81
CA ARG A 767 -12.63 -19.66 -34.00
C ARG A 767 -13.00 -18.18 -34.06
N GLU A 768 -14.24 -17.80 -33.72
CA GLU A 768 -14.67 -16.40 -33.68
C GLU A 768 -13.93 -15.61 -32.59
N LEU A 769 -13.78 -16.17 -31.38
CA LEU A 769 -12.97 -15.56 -30.32
C LEU A 769 -11.51 -15.35 -30.78
N PHE A 770 -10.89 -16.36 -31.38
CA PHE A 770 -9.50 -16.26 -31.82
C PHE A 770 -9.35 -15.27 -32.97
N LYS A 771 -10.31 -15.22 -33.90
CA LYS A 771 -10.34 -14.26 -34.99
C LYS A 771 -10.48 -12.82 -34.47
N TYR A 772 -11.37 -12.60 -33.49
CA TYR A 772 -11.54 -11.32 -32.81
C TYR A 772 -10.22 -10.84 -32.19
N ILE A 773 -9.58 -11.69 -31.38
CA ILE A 773 -8.30 -11.42 -30.73
C ILE A 773 -7.20 -11.14 -31.76
N TYR A 774 -7.07 -12.00 -32.77
CA TYR A 774 -6.02 -11.93 -33.77
C TYR A 774 -6.08 -10.61 -34.55
N LYS A 775 -7.29 -10.25 -35.02
CA LYS A 775 -7.53 -8.99 -35.71
C LYS A 775 -7.14 -7.79 -34.84
N LYS A 776 -7.43 -7.85 -33.54
CA LYS A 776 -7.17 -6.75 -32.60
C LYS A 776 -5.76 -6.64 -32.10
N TYR A 777 -4.99 -7.72 -31.96
CA TYR A 777 -3.66 -7.67 -31.32
C TYR A 777 -2.51 -8.23 -32.14
N PHE A 778 -2.75 -9.15 -33.07
CA PHE A 778 -1.70 -9.81 -33.85
C PHE A 778 -1.49 -9.15 -35.21
N TYR A 779 -2.58 -8.72 -35.85
CA TYR A 779 -2.51 -8.18 -37.21
C TYR A 779 -1.99 -6.74 -37.22
N ASP A 780 -0.77 -6.48 -37.69
CA ASP A 780 -0.13 -5.16 -37.68
C ASP A 780 -0.72 -4.12 -38.66
N GLY A 781 -1.59 -4.54 -39.58
CA GLY A 781 -2.24 -3.65 -40.53
C GLY A 781 -3.52 -3.02 -39.99
N ASP A 782 -4.21 -2.26 -40.84
CA ASP A 782 -5.55 -1.76 -40.56
C ASP A 782 -6.51 -2.93 -40.32
N PRO A 783 -7.11 -3.08 -39.13
CA PRO A 783 -8.05 -4.17 -38.85
C PRO A 783 -9.18 -4.30 -39.88
N GLN A 784 -9.56 -3.23 -40.58
CA GLN A 784 -10.58 -3.26 -41.63
C GLN A 784 -10.08 -3.91 -42.95
N LYS A 785 -8.76 -4.04 -43.13
CA LYS A 785 -8.10 -4.64 -44.31
C LYS A 785 -7.53 -6.04 -44.06
N TYR A 786 -7.81 -6.60 -42.88
CA TYR A 786 -7.42 -7.95 -42.47
C TYR A 786 -7.85 -9.02 -43.50
N SER A 787 -6.96 -9.97 -43.81
CA SER A 787 -7.26 -11.14 -44.64
C SER A 787 -7.46 -12.39 -43.78
N GLU A 788 -8.53 -13.14 -44.04
CA GLU A 788 -8.82 -14.39 -43.34
C GLU A 788 -7.73 -15.45 -43.55
N SER A 789 -7.01 -15.39 -44.68
CA SER A 789 -5.88 -16.27 -44.96
C SER A 789 -4.69 -16.08 -44.00
N GLU A 790 -4.46 -14.88 -43.46
CA GLU A 790 -3.35 -14.62 -42.55
C GLU A 790 -3.56 -15.28 -41.20
N PHE A 791 -4.79 -15.20 -40.67
CA PHE A 791 -5.19 -15.92 -39.47
C PHE A 791 -5.14 -17.43 -39.65
N ASP A 792 -5.66 -17.94 -40.77
CA ASP A 792 -5.65 -19.38 -41.03
C ASP A 792 -4.21 -19.91 -41.13
N ASN A 793 -3.30 -19.14 -41.73
CA ASN A 793 -1.87 -19.47 -41.77
C ASN A 793 -1.26 -19.47 -40.37
N TYR A 794 -1.56 -18.47 -39.54
CA TYR A 794 -1.07 -18.39 -38.16
C TYR A 794 -1.56 -19.58 -37.33
N ILE A 795 -2.87 -19.86 -37.32
CA ILE A 795 -3.45 -20.99 -36.59
C ILE A 795 -2.89 -22.33 -37.09
N THR A 796 -2.68 -22.49 -38.39
CA THR A 796 -2.05 -23.70 -38.95
C THR A 796 -0.62 -23.86 -38.45
N SER A 797 0.17 -22.78 -38.42
CA SER A 797 1.54 -22.83 -37.88
C SER A 797 1.56 -23.16 -36.39
N LEU A 798 0.60 -22.61 -35.63
CA LEU A 798 0.46 -22.82 -34.21
C LEU A 798 0.03 -24.25 -33.89
N LYS A 799 -0.78 -24.87 -34.76
CA LYS A 799 -1.21 -26.26 -34.63
C LYS A 799 -0.07 -27.26 -34.77
N GLU A 800 0.94 -26.97 -35.59
CA GLU A 800 2.16 -27.80 -35.63
C GLU A 800 2.95 -27.67 -34.32
N LYS A 801 3.08 -26.45 -33.77
CA LYS A 801 3.68 -26.24 -32.43
C LYS A 801 2.90 -26.97 -31.32
N GLY A 802 1.57 -26.85 -31.31
CA GLY A 802 0.70 -27.52 -30.34
C GLY A 802 0.76 -29.05 -30.45
N LYS A 803 0.99 -29.57 -31.65
CA LYS A 803 1.25 -31.00 -31.87
C LYS A 803 2.61 -31.43 -31.33
N ASP A 804 3.65 -30.63 -31.52
CA ASP A 804 4.95 -30.90 -30.92
C ASP A 804 4.86 -30.89 -29.39
N GLU A 805 4.19 -29.92 -28.78
CA GLU A 805 3.95 -29.87 -27.32
C GLU A 805 3.12 -31.07 -26.82
N ALA A 806 2.08 -31.46 -27.55
CA ALA A 806 1.26 -32.62 -27.19
C ALA A 806 2.08 -33.92 -27.24
N ILE A 807 3.00 -34.05 -28.20
CA ILE A 807 3.91 -35.20 -28.32
C ILE A 807 4.97 -35.15 -27.23
N GLU A 808 5.57 -33.99 -26.97
CA GLU A 808 6.56 -33.80 -25.92
C GLU A 808 5.97 -34.11 -24.55
N LYS A 809 4.72 -33.72 -24.27
CA LYS A 809 4.00 -34.13 -23.06
C LYS A 809 3.91 -35.65 -22.91
N VAL A 810 3.78 -36.40 -24.00
CA VAL A 810 3.78 -37.88 -23.95
C VAL A 810 5.20 -38.44 -23.76
N GLU A 811 6.24 -37.76 -24.25
CA GLU A 811 7.64 -38.21 -24.19
C GLU A 811 8.37 -37.84 -22.88
N SER A 812 8.04 -36.68 -22.31
CA SER A 812 8.58 -36.17 -21.05
C SER A 812 7.95 -36.86 -19.83
N ASP A 813 6.74 -37.44 -19.99
CA ASP A 813 6.07 -38.32 -19.02
C ASP A 813 6.74 -39.71 -18.86
N LYS A 814 8.06 -39.82 -19.10
CA LYS A 814 8.90 -41.00 -18.79
C LYS A 814 9.06 -41.24 -17.27
N SER A 815 8.50 -40.35 -16.46
CA SER A 815 8.33 -40.45 -15.01
C SER A 815 6.85 -40.27 -14.71
N LEU A 816 6.23 -41.22 -14.01
CA LEU A 816 4.80 -41.24 -13.72
C LEU A 816 4.33 -40.14 -12.73
N SER A 817 4.80 -38.88 -12.78
CA SER A 817 4.44 -37.87 -11.77
C SER A 817 4.93 -36.45 -12.10
N SER A 818 4.06 -35.61 -12.66
CA SER A 818 4.10 -34.16 -12.43
C SER A 818 2.69 -33.59 -12.61
N GLY A 819 1.96 -33.48 -11.50
CA GLY A 819 0.64 -32.85 -11.43
C GLY A 819 0.73 -31.39 -11.04
N SER A 820 0.43 -30.52 -11.98
CA SER A 820 -0.37 -29.35 -11.66
C SER A 820 -1.74 -29.56 -12.31
N GLU A 821 -2.76 -28.79 -11.93
CA GLU A 821 -4.04 -28.67 -12.66
C GLU A 821 -3.86 -28.25 -14.15
N GLN A 822 -2.61 -28.17 -14.63
CA GLN A 822 -2.17 -27.82 -15.97
C GLN A 822 -1.46 -28.98 -16.72
N GLY A 823 -1.34 -30.19 -16.15
CA GLY A 823 -0.43 -31.23 -16.68
C GLY A 823 -1.00 -32.59 -17.08
N GLY A 824 -2.30 -32.88 -16.91
CA GLY A 824 -2.90 -34.14 -17.36
C GLY A 824 -3.39 -34.08 -18.81
N TRP A 825 -3.40 -35.22 -19.52
CA TRP A 825 -4.11 -35.36 -20.80
C TRP A 825 -5.61 -35.09 -20.54
N GLN A 826 -6.09 -33.90 -20.89
CA GLN A 826 -7.49 -33.49 -20.64
C GLN A 826 -8.45 -33.98 -21.72
N ALA A 827 -7.89 -34.50 -22.82
CA ALA A 827 -8.55 -34.92 -24.03
C ALA A 827 -8.72 -36.45 -24.11
N LYS A 828 -9.81 -36.91 -24.73
CA LYS A 828 -10.07 -38.34 -25.00
C LYS A 828 -9.29 -38.85 -26.22
N SER A 829 -8.72 -37.95 -27.02
CA SER A 829 -8.00 -38.25 -28.26
C SER A 829 -6.79 -37.31 -28.45
N LEU A 830 -5.82 -37.75 -29.27
CA LEU A 830 -4.68 -36.92 -29.64
C LEU A 830 -5.11 -35.65 -30.40
N GLU A 831 -6.18 -35.72 -31.20
CA GLU A 831 -6.71 -34.56 -31.93
C GLU A 831 -7.24 -33.50 -30.98
N GLU A 832 -8.03 -33.89 -29.97
CA GLU A 832 -8.49 -32.99 -28.91
C GLU A 832 -7.33 -32.39 -28.10
N GLU A 833 -6.27 -33.17 -27.81
CA GLU A 833 -5.10 -32.67 -27.06
C GLU A 833 -4.29 -31.66 -27.89
N ILE A 834 -4.14 -31.90 -29.20
CA ILE A 834 -3.50 -30.94 -30.13
C ILE A 834 -4.28 -29.62 -30.13
N GLU A 835 -5.60 -29.67 -30.26
CA GLU A 835 -6.44 -28.46 -30.21
C GLU A 835 -6.33 -27.74 -28.86
N TYR A 836 -6.29 -28.49 -27.76
CA TYR A 836 -6.13 -27.92 -26.42
C TYR A 836 -4.80 -27.19 -26.25
N GLN A 837 -3.68 -27.82 -26.64
CA GLN A 837 -2.36 -27.16 -26.58
C GLN A 837 -2.29 -25.97 -27.55
N THR A 838 -2.82 -26.10 -28.76
CA THR A 838 -2.89 -25.00 -29.74
C THR A 838 -3.67 -23.81 -29.18
N SER A 839 -4.78 -24.06 -28.50
CA SER A 839 -5.61 -23.02 -27.87
C SER A 839 -4.90 -22.34 -26.70
N ASN A 840 -4.22 -23.12 -25.84
CA ASN A 840 -3.43 -22.55 -24.75
C ASN A 840 -2.27 -21.70 -25.28
N LEU A 841 -1.56 -22.17 -26.31
CA LEU A 841 -0.52 -21.40 -26.99
C LEU A 841 -1.07 -20.09 -27.56
N PHE A 842 -2.24 -20.13 -28.20
CA PHE A 842 -2.87 -18.93 -28.75
C PHE A 842 -3.16 -17.90 -27.67
N LEU A 843 -3.78 -18.32 -26.56
CA LEU A 843 -4.13 -17.44 -25.44
C LEU A 843 -2.89 -16.94 -24.68
N ASP A 844 -1.86 -17.77 -24.53
CA ASP A 844 -0.59 -17.35 -23.93
C ASP A 844 0.13 -16.31 -24.82
N ASN A 845 0.20 -16.54 -26.14
CA ASN A 845 0.75 -15.56 -27.08
C ASN A 845 -0.05 -14.26 -27.07
N MET A 846 -1.38 -14.35 -26.99
CA MET A 846 -2.27 -13.19 -26.93
C MET A 846 -1.91 -12.25 -25.79
N LEU A 847 -1.54 -12.76 -24.61
CA LEU A 847 -1.11 -11.90 -23.49
C LEU A 847 0.10 -11.04 -23.87
N ALA A 848 1.07 -11.58 -24.62
CA ALA A 848 2.25 -10.82 -25.03
C ALA A 848 1.92 -9.81 -26.14
N HIS A 849 1.10 -10.20 -27.12
CA HIS A 849 0.63 -9.30 -28.18
C HIS A 849 -0.24 -8.16 -27.63
N TYR A 850 -1.07 -8.43 -26.63
CA TYR A 850 -1.84 -7.41 -25.93
C TYR A 850 -0.93 -6.36 -25.29
N VAL A 851 0.09 -6.78 -24.55
CA VAL A 851 1.07 -5.87 -23.92
C VAL A 851 1.76 -5.00 -24.97
N ALA A 852 2.23 -5.61 -26.07
CA ALA A 852 2.88 -4.88 -27.16
C ALA A 852 1.95 -3.88 -27.86
N ALA A 853 0.66 -4.17 -27.94
CA ALA A 853 -0.32 -3.29 -28.56
C ALA A 853 -0.76 -2.13 -27.65
N ARG A 854 -0.76 -2.33 -26.33
CA ARG A 854 -1.40 -1.44 -25.35
C ARG A 854 -0.40 -0.58 -24.58
N PHE A 855 0.67 -1.20 -24.08
CA PHE A 855 1.70 -0.57 -23.25
C PHE A 855 3.07 -1.21 -23.56
N PRO A 856 3.58 -1.04 -24.80
CA PRO A 856 4.74 -1.77 -25.32
C PRO A 856 6.02 -1.60 -24.53
N THR A 857 6.19 -0.52 -23.77
CA THR A 857 7.40 -0.31 -22.95
C THR A 857 7.58 -1.37 -21.85
N LYS A 858 6.53 -2.10 -21.46
CA LYS A 858 6.55 -3.00 -20.31
C LYS A 858 7.65 -4.06 -20.36
N PHE A 859 7.85 -4.71 -21.51
CA PHE A 859 8.87 -5.75 -21.64
C PHE A 859 10.30 -5.20 -21.57
N LEU A 860 10.50 -3.91 -21.77
CA LEU A 860 11.79 -3.27 -21.52
C LEU A 860 11.93 -2.93 -20.04
N ARG A 861 10.86 -2.39 -19.44
CA ARG A 861 10.84 -1.88 -18.07
C ARG A 861 10.96 -2.94 -16.96
N ILE A 862 10.73 -4.21 -17.27
CA ILE A 862 10.87 -5.33 -16.30
C ILE A 862 12.09 -6.20 -16.55
N ASP A 863 12.90 -5.86 -17.55
CA ASP A 863 13.93 -6.73 -18.07
C ASP A 863 15.31 -6.35 -17.54
N LYS A 864 16.01 -7.32 -16.95
CA LYS A 864 17.31 -7.11 -16.29
C LYS A 864 18.41 -7.96 -16.91
N ASN A 865 19.62 -7.41 -16.98
CA ASN A 865 20.76 -8.01 -17.67
C ASN A 865 21.06 -9.44 -17.20
N ARG A 866 20.99 -9.70 -15.89
CA ARG A 866 21.29 -11.00 -15.27
C ARG A 866 20.36 -12.13 -15.74
N LEU A 867 19.15 -11.82 -16.23
CA LEU A 867 18.23 -12.84 -16.74
C LEU A 867 18.52 -13.24 -18.18
N HIS A 868 19.32 -12.46 -18.90
CA HIS A 868 19.74 -12.78 -20.25
C HIS A 868 21.01 -13.60 -20.28
N SER A 869 21.15 -14.41 -21.33
CA SER A 869 22.35 -15.24 -21.52
C SER A 869 23.54 -14.43 -22.03
N ASP A 870 23.31 -13.33 -22.76
CA ASP A 870 24.32 -12.38 -23.24
C ASP A 870 24.63 -11.26 -22.22
N GLY A 871 23.84 -11.17 -21.14
CA GLY A 871 23.98 -10.13 -20.13
C GLY A 871 23.52 -8.75 -20.58
N ILE A 872 22.63 -8.66 -21.57
CA ILE A 872 22.13 -7.39 -22.11
C ILE A 872 20.60 -7.45 -22.21
N SER A 873 19.92 -6.63 -21.40
CA SER A 873 18.47 -6.48 -21.41
C SER A 873 17.97 -5.86 -22.70
N ASN A 874 16.68 -6.04 -22.98
CA ASN A 874 15.99 -5.40 -24.11
C ASN A 874 16.07 -3.87 -24.00
N TRP A 875 15.93 -3.30 -22.81
CA TRP A 875 16.09 -1.86 -22.60
C TRP A 875 17.48 -1.39 -23.03
N GLN A 876 18.54 -2.10 -22.60
CA GLN A 876 19.92 -1.75 -22.95
C GLN A 876 20.22 -1.99 -24.45
N LYS A 877 19.60 -2.99 -25.07
CA LYS A 877 19.70 -3.23 -26.52
C LYS A 877 19.19 -2.01 -27.30
N ILE A 878 17.99 -1.55 -26.99
CA ILE A 878 17.39 -0.39 -27.67
C ILE A 878 18.19 0.89 -27.38
N TRP A 879 18.56 1.14 -26.12
CA TRP A 879 19.40 2.29 -25.77
C TRP A 879 20.71 2.35 -26.57
N ARG A 880 21.39 1.22 -26.79
CA ARG A 880 22.65 1.19 -27.56
C ARG A 880 22.47 1.66 -29.01
N GLU A 881 21.34 1.35 -29.64
CA GLU A 881 21.02 1.82 -30.99
C GLU A 881 20.86 3.35 -31.03
N PHE A 882 20.25 3.95 -30.00
CA PHE A 882 20.13 5.41 -29.88
C PHE A 882 21.45 6.10 -29.54
N ARG A 883 22.28 5.45 -28.72
CA ARG A 883 23.63 5.94 -28.43
C ARG A 883 24.48 6.03 -29.71
N GLU A 884 24.35 5.07 -30.62
CA GLU A 884 25.02 5.10 -31.93
C GLU A 884 24.52 6.26 -32.81
N LYS A 885 23.26 6.69 -32.62
CA LYS A 885 22.67 7.90 -33.22
C LYS A 885 23.05 9.20 -32.48
N GLY A 886 23.88 9.13 -31.44
CA GLY A 886 24.42 10.29 -30.71
C GLY A 886 23.56 10.81 -29.55
N TRP A 887 22.53 10.07 -29.13
CA TRP A 887 21.69 10.47 -27.99
C TRP A 887 22.43 10.29 -26.66
N GLN A 888 22.07 11.11 -25.67
CA GLN A 888 22.45 10.90 -24.27
C GLN A 888 21.45 10.00 -23.55
N ILE A 889 21.89 9.31 -22.49
CA ILE A 889 21.03 8.37 -21.74
C ILE A 889 19.83 9.09 -21.12
N SER A 890 20.03 10.34 -20.68
CA SER A 890 18.96 11.20 -20.16
C SER A 890 17.95 11.60 -21.24
N GLU A 891 18.37 11.75 -22.50
CA GLU A 891 17.45 12.04 -23.60
C GLU A 891 16.59 10.83 -23.95
N PHE A 892 17.18 9.64 -23.92
CA PHE A 892 16.44 8.39 -24.12
C PHE A 892 15.47 8.11 -22.96
N ASP A 893 15.91 8.29 -21.71
CA ASP A 893 15.05 8.17 -20.52
C ASP A 893 13.87 9.14 -20.58
N HIS A 894 14.10 10.40 -20.95
CA HIS A 894 13.02 11.38 -21.11
C HIS A 894 12.00 10.93 -22.17
N ALA A 895 12.47 10.43 -23.32
CA ALA A 895 11.60 9.92 -24.38
C ALA A 895 10.83 8.65 -23.96
N MET A 896 11.44 7.77 -23.17
CA MET A 896 10.75 6.62 -22.56
C MET A 896 9.68 7.06 -21.57
N LYS A 897 9.95 8.07 -20.74
CA LYS A 897 8.97 8.65 -19.80
C LYS A 897 7.82 9.37 -20.51
N ASP A 898 8.09 10.04 -21.62
CA ASP A 898 7.05 10.62 -22.48
C ASP A 898 6.19 9.54 -23.14
N LEU A 899 6.80 8.43 -23.57
CA LEU A 899 6.07 7.26 -24.08
C LEU A 899 5.22 6.60 -22.98
N ASN A 900 5.73 6.50 -21.75
CA ASN A 900 4.96 6.03 -20.59
C ASN A 900 3.75 6.93 -20.30
N MET A 901 3.90 8.25 -20.46
CA MET A 901 2.78 9.20 -20.38
C MET A 901 1.74 8.93 -21.48
N ALA A 902 2.18 8.72 -22.72
CA ALA A 902 1.28 8.37 -23.83
C ALA A 902 0.51 7.05 -23.57
N GLU A 903 1.15 6.03 -22.99
CA GLU A 903 0.48 4.78 -22.61
C GLU A 903 -0.60 4.99 -21.53
N MET A 904 -0.32 5.81 -20.50
CA MET A 904 -1.32 6.15 -19.48
C MET A 904 -2.49 6.92 -20.09
N LEU A 905 -2.21 7.93 -20.92
CA LEU A 905 -3.23 8.71 -21.62
C LEU A 905 -4.07 7.85 -22.57
N PHE A 906 -3.45 6.85 -23.19
CA PHE A 906 -4.15 5.87 -24.01
C PHE A 906 -5.15 5.05 -23.19
N ARG A 907 -4.75 4.57 -21.99
CA ARG A 907 -5.68 3.87 -21.09
C ARG A 907 -6.79 4.78 -20.61
N ARG A 908 -6.46 6.03 -20.26
CA ARG A 908 -7.42 7.07 -19.85
C ARG A 908 -8.49 7.30 -20.93
N GLN A 909 -8.10 7.48 -22.18
CA GLN A 909 -9.05 7.73 -23.28
C GLN A 909 -10.06 6.60 -23.42
N ILE A 910 -9.60 5.35 -23.36
CA ILE A 910 -10.47 4.18 -23.52
C ILE A 910 -11.39 4.01 -22.32
N SER A 911 -10.86 4.21 -21.12
CA SER A 911 -11.63 4.24 -19.88
C SER A 911 -12.73 5.31 -19.95
N GLY A 912 -12.38 6.50 -20.44
CA GLY A 912 -13.29 7.62 -20.61
C GLY A 912 -14.44 7.27 -21.55
N VAL A 913 -14.16 6.68 -22.72
CA VAL A 913 -15.20 6.27 -23.67
C VAL A 913 -16.12 5.20 -23.07
N ILE A 914 -15.58 4.21 -22.36
CA ILE A 914 -16.38 3.16 -21.70
C ILE A 914 -17.29 3.76 -20.62
N ARG A 915 -16.74 4.62 -19.75
CA ARG A 915 -17.53 5.31 -18.71
C ARG A 915 -18.60 6.21 -19.31
N GLU A 916 -18.33 6.82 -20.45
CA GLU A 916 -19.30 7.61 -21.20
C GLU A 916 -20.48 6.76 -21.70
N GLN A 917 -20.21 5.58 -22.30
CA GLN A 917 -21.28 4.64 -22.70
C GLN A 917 -22.18 4.28 -21.51
N ILE A 918 -21.54 3.95 -20.39
CA ILE A 918 -22.21 3.60 -19.13
C ILE A 918 -23.04 4.76 -18.58
N ARG A 919 -22.51 5.99 -18.63
CA ARG A 919 -23.17 7.19 -18.12
C ARG A 919 -24.46 7.48 -18.88
N PHE A 920 -24.45 7.32 -20.21
CA PHE A 920 -25.61 7.58 -21.06
C PHE A 920 -26.58 6.40 -21.19
N ASP A 921 -26.11 5.15 -21.04
CA ASP A 921 -26.94 3.95 -21.01
C ASP A 921 -26.61 3.11 -19.76
N PRO A 922 -27.38 3.27 -18.66
CA PRO A 922 -27.16 2.52 -17.42
C PRO A 922 -27.33 1.00 -17.54
N ASP A 923 -27.89 0.51 -18.64
CA ASP A 923 -28.04 -0.92 -18.96
C ASP A 923 -26.95 -1.40 -19.93
N TRP A 924 -26.04 -0.51 -20.36
CA TRP A 924 -24.86 -0.87 -21.13
C TRP A 924 -23.98 -1.84 -20.34
N ARG A 925 -23.40 -2.79 -21.05
CA ARG A 925 -22.62 -3.88 -20.47
C ARG A 925 -21.25 -3.94 -21.13
N LEU A 926 -20.23 -4.32 -20.35
CA LEU A 926 -18.83 -4.35 -20.82
C LEU A 926 -18.60 -5.32 -21.98
N ASP A 927 -19.42 -6.37 -22.13
CA ASP A 927 -19.35 -7.30 -23.26
C ASP A 927 -19.63 -6.62 -24.61
N LYS A 928 -20.22 -5.42 -24.63
CA LYS A 928 -20.53 -4.67 -25.87
C LYS A 928 -19.42 -3.73 -26.32
N ILE A 929 -18.20 -3.87 -25.79
CA ILE A 929 -17.12 -2.93 -26.07
C ILE A 929 -16.74 -2.85 -27.57
N ASP A 930 -16.98 -3.92 -28.32
CA ASP A 930 -16.73 -3.97 -29.77
C ASP A 930 -17.79 -3.23 -30.61
N GLU A 931 -18.95 -2.91 -30.04
CA GLU A 931 -19.99 -2.09 -30.66
C GLU A 931 -19.60 -0.60 -30.71
N ILE A 932 -18.61 -0.18 -29.90
CA ILE A 932 -18.12 1.21 -29.84
C ILE A 932 -17.33 1.53 -31.11
N LYS A 933 -17.89 2.40 -31.95
CA LYS A 933 -17.23 2.90 -33.16
C LYS A 933 -15.99 3.71 -32.80
N ASP A 934 -14.92 3.51 -33.57
CA ASP A 934 -13.65 4.26 -33.50
C ASP A 934 -12.87 4.17 -32.16
N LEU A 935 -13.21 3.22 -31.29
CA LEU A 935 -12.42 2.97 -30.07
C LEU A 935 -11.00 2.51 -30.45
N PRO A 936 -9.93 3.21 -30.01
CA PRO A 936 -8.59 2.85 -30.42
C PRO A 936 -8.11 1.64 -29.61
N TRP A 937 -7.79 0.54 -30.31
CA TRP A 937 -7.38 -0.71 -29.67
C TRP A 937 -5.88 -0.81 -29.44
N ARG A 938 -5.09 -0.12 -30.26
CA ARG A 938 -3.63 -0.12 -30.20
C ARG A 938 -3.06 1.28 -30.13
N LEU A 939 -1.96 1.39 -29.41
CA LEU A 939 -1.07 2.53 -29.51
C LEU A 939 -0.36 2.48 -30.87
N ASN A 940 -0.24 3.62 -31.56
CA ASN A 940 0.50 3.76 -32.81
C ASN A 940 1.13 5.16 -32.91
N GLU A 941 1.94 5.41 -33.93
CA GLU A 941 2.67 6.68 -34.06
C GLU A 941 1.76 7.90 -34.09
N ASP A 942 0.65 7.84 -34.84
CA ASP A 942 -0.30 8.95 -34.94
C ASP A 942 -1.01 9.19 -33.61
N LYS A 943 -1.33 8.10 -32.90
CA LYS A 943 -1.96 8.15 -31.59
C LYS A 943 -1.05 8.73 -30.52
N ILE A 944 0.25 8.40 -30.56
CA ILE A 944 1.25 9.00 -29.65
C ILE A 944 1.34 10.51 -29.88
N LYS A 945 1.34 10.95 -31.14
CA LYS A 945 1.35 12.38 -31.47
C LYS A 945 0.10 13.09 -30.97
N GLU A 946 -1.08 12.49 -31.19
CA GLU A 946 -2.37 13.01 -30.71
C GLU A 946 -2.39 13.14 -29.18
N LEU A 947 -1.96 12.11 -28.46
CA LEU A 947 -2.02 12.09 -27.01
C LEU A 947 -1.03 13.06 -26.35
N LEU A 948 0.10 13.35 -27.00
CA LEU A 948 1.15 14.22 -26.45
C LEU A 948 1.08 15.68 -26.92
N SER A 949 0.21 16.02 -27.89
CA SER A 949 0.17 17.36 -28.48
C SER A 949 -0.55 18.39 -27.60
N GLU A 950 -1.72 18.02 -27.06
CA GLU A 950 -2.63 18.94 -26.37
C GLU A 950 -2.75 18.59 -24.89
N ASN A 951 -2.89 19.62 -24.07
CA ASN A 951 -3.16 19.44 -22.65
C ASN A 951 -4.67 19.21 -22.40
N HIS A 952 -5.03 18.86 -21.17
CA HIS A 952 -6.41 18.74 -20.74
C HIS A 952 -6.80 19.91 -19.83
N SER A 953 -7.69 20.77 -20.32
CA SER A 953 -8.15 21.94 -19.59
C SER A 953 -9.69 22.04 -19.63
N GLU A 954 -10.28 22.47 -18.52
CA GLU A 954 -11.71 22.82 -18.44
C GLU A 954 -11.99 24.18 -19.10
N ASP A 955 -10.98 25.05 -19.21
CA ASP A 955 -11.05 26.31 -19.95
C ASP A 955 -10.62 26.07 -21.41
N LYS A 956 -11.59 26.11 -22.34
CA LYS A 956 -11.33 25.94 -23.79
C LYS A 956 -10.25 26.86 -24.35
N ASN A 957 -10.02 28.03 -23.75
CA ASN A 957 -8.97 28.95 -24.18
C ASN A 957 -7.55 28.44 -23.84
N ARG A 958 -7.43 27.46 -22.94
CA ARG A 958 -6.17 26.87 -22.47
C ARG A 958 -5.88 25.48 -23.03
N VAL A 959 -6.89 24.78 -23.54
CA VAL A 959 -6.80 23.45 -24.19
C VAL A 959 -5.76 23.42 -25.33
N ASN A 960 -5.51 24.56 -25.99
CA ASN A 960 -4.59 24.66 -27.14
C ASN A 960 -3.13 25.01 -26.78
N LYS A 961 -2.70 24.90 -25.52
CA LYS A 961 -1.26 25.04 -25.20
C LYS A 961 -0.56 23.71 -25.44
N GLU A 962 0.57 23.75 -26.16
CA GLU A 962 1.43 22.58 -26.39
C GLU A 962 1.75 21.89 -25.05
N PHE A 963 1.28 20.65 -24.89
CA PHE A 963 1.60 19.82 -23.73
C PHE A 963 3.07 19.39 -23.79
N LYS A 964 3.47 18.83 -24.93
CA LYS A 964 4.87 18.55 -25.28
C LYS A 964 5.21 19.29 -26.57
N ASN A 965 6.45 19.75 -26.68
CA ASN A 965 6.93 20.33 -27.94
C ASN A 965 7.13 19.22 -28.98
N GLN A 966 7.13 19.59 -30.27
CA GLN A 966 7.24 18.63 -31.38
C GLN A 966 8.51 17.75 -31.30
N LYS A 967 9.62 18.28 -30.78
CA LYS A 967 10.89 17.54 -30.68
C LYS A 967 10.75 16.38 -29.70
N ASP A 968 10.11 16.59 -28.56
CA ASP A 968 9.91 15.53 -27.55
C ASP A 968 8.91 14.49 -28.05
N ILE A 969 7.85 14.92 -28.75
CA ILE A 969 6.90 14.02 -29.42
C ILE A 969 7.61 13.13 -30.45
N ASP A 970 8.43 13.72 -31.34
CA ASP A 970 9.16 12.98 -32.38
C ASP A 970 10.15 11.97 -31.77
N ARG A 971 10.75 12.31 -30.61
CA ARG A 971 11.63 11.41 -29.87
C ARG A 971 10.88 10.22 -29.30
N ALA A 972 9.73 10.43 -28.67
CA ALA A 972 8.88 9.36 -28.14
C ALA A 972 8.41 8.41 -29.27
N VAL A 973 8.02 8.97 -30.42
CA VAL A 973 7.63 8.19 -31.62
C VAL A 973 8.78 7.36 -32.16
N GLU A 974 9.99 7.91 -32.24
CA GLU A 974 11.16 7.15 -32.70
C GLU A 974 11.52 6.01 -31.74
N VAL A 975 11.44 6.24 -30.42
CA VAL A 975 11.64 5.17 -29.42
C VAL A 975 10.59 4.06 -29.58
N TYR A 976 9.31 4.43 -29.68
CA TYR A 976 8.22 3.48 -29.94
C TYR A 976 8.49 2.64 -31.20
N ARG A 977 8.92 3.28 -32.30
CA ARG A 977 9.22 2.59 -33.56
C ARG A 977 10.31 1.53 -33.39
N GLN A 978 11.37 1.83 -32.65
CA GLN A 978 12.45 0.86 -32.40
C GLN A 978 11.98 -0.30 -31.50
N ILE A 979 11.15 -0.03 -30.49
CA ILE A 979 10.55 -1.07 -29.64
C ILE A 979 9.74 -2.06 -30.48
N ILE A 980 8.85 -1.55 -31.33
CA ILE A 980 8.01 -2.39 -32.18
C ILE A 980 8.84 -3.16 -33.22
N ALA A 981 9.85 -2.52 -33.81
CA ALA A 981 10.77 -3.19 -34.73
C ALA A 981 11.54 -4.34 -34.04
N HIS A 982 12.02 -4.14 -32.82
CA HIS A 982 12.69 -5.17 -32.03
C HIS A 982 11.79 -6.39 -31.80
N TYR A 983 10.52 -6.17 -31.41
CA TYR A 983 9.57 -7.27 -31.19
C TYR A 983 9.31 -8.10 -32.45
N LYS A 984 9.19 -7.44 -33.61
CA LYS A 984 8.95 -8.11 -34.90
C LYS A 984 10.18 -8.88 -35.39
N ASN A 985 11.35 -8.25 -35.36
CA ASN A 985 12.58 -8.81 -35.93
C ASN A 985 13.09 -10.05 -35.18
N THR A 986 12.65 -10.24 -33.94
CA THR A 986 13.13 -11.32 -33.07
C THR A 986 12.07 -12.40 -32.79
N GLU A 987 10.89 -12.33 -33.41
CA GLU A 987 9.72 -13.16 -33.08
C GLU A 987 9.43 -13.17 -31.56
N PHE A 988 9.68 -12.04 -30.89
CA PHE A 988 9.69 -11.95 -29.43
C PHE A 988 8.34 -12.34 -28.80
N LEU A 989 7.24 -11.89 -29.41
CA LEU A 989 5.89 -11.99 -28.84
C LEU A 989 5.35 -13.43 -28.80
N ASP A 990 5.77 -14.29 -29.74
CA ASP A 990 5.36 -15.71 -29.81
C ASP A 990 6.39 -16.66 -29.16
N GLY A 991 7.25 -16.12 -28.30
CA GLY A 991 8.33 -16.88 -27.66
C GLY A 991 8.83 -16.27 -26.35
N GLU A 992 9.80 -15.36 -26.43
CA GLU A 992 10.49 -14.83 -25.25
C GLU A 992 9.59 -13.92 -24.39
N GLY A 993 8.69 -13.13 -24.98
CA GLY A 993 7.77 -12.27 -24.23
C GLY A 993 6.88 -13.06 -23.27
N ILE A 994 6.40 -14.23 -23.68
CA ILE A 994 5.60 -15.12 -22.84
C ILE A 994 6.44 -15.69 -21.69
N LYS A 995 7.70 -16.03 -21.97
CA LYS A 995 8.64 -16.48 -20.93
C LYS A 995 8.89 -15.38 -19.91
N GLN A 996 9.02 -14.12 -20.34
CA GLN A 996 9.16 -12.99 -19.43
C GLN A 996 7.91 -12.82 -18.54
N ILE A 997 6.70 -12.86 -19.13
CA ILE A 997 5.44 -12.82 -18.36
C ILE A 997 5.36 -13.96 -17.33
N LYS A 998 5.70 -15.19 -17.73
CA LYS A 998 5.64 -16.38 -16.85
C LYS A 998 6.71 -16.36 -15.74
N LYS A 999 7.88 -15.76 -16.00
CA LYS A 999 8.99 -15.68 -15.03
C LYS A 999 8.87 -14.52 -14.05
N PHE A 1000 8.17 -13.45 -14.42
CA PHE A 1000 7.93 -12.31 -13.55
C PHE A 1000 7.09 -12.72 -12.33
N LYS A 1001 7.59 -12.46 -11.12
CA LYS A 1001 7.03 -12.97 -9.84
C LYS A 1001 6.04 -12.02 -9.16
N PHE A 1002 5.82 -10.84 -9.74
CA PHE A 1002 5.03 -9.75 -9.14
C PHE A 1002 3.86 -9.31 -10.03
N THR A 1003 3.10 -8.28 -9.62
CA THR A 1003 1.97 -7.74 -10.40
C THR A 1003 2.45 -7.19 -11.74
N PHE A 1004 1.83 -7.62 -12.86
CA PHE A 1004 2.36 -7.33 -14.19
C PHE A 1004 1.72 -6.08 -14.83
N GLY A 1005 0.39 -6.02 -14.96
CA GLY A 1005 -0.27 -5.04 -15.84
C GLY A 1005 -1.31 -4.16 -15.15
N LEU A 1006 -1.19 -3.94 -13.84
CA LEU A 1006 -2.12 -3.08 -13.10
C LEU A 1006 -2.13 -1.62 -13.64
N GLU A 1007 -1.00 -1.18 -14.19
CA GLU A 1007 -0.81 0.11 -14.88
C GLU A 1007 -1.58 0.27 -16.21
N ASP A 1008 -2.19 -0.79 -16.75
CA ASP A 1008 -3.12 -0.77 -17.89
C ASP A 1008 -4.55 -1.21 -17.49
N THR A 1009 -4.78 -1.46 -16.19
CA THR A 1009 -6.08 -1.91 -15.69
C THR A 1009 -6.88 -0.71 -15.17
N ASP A 1010 -8.14 -0.55 -15.61
CA ASP A 1010 -9.06 0.41 -14.99
C ASP A 1010 -9.74 -0.25 -13.79
N LEU A 1011 -9.21 0.10 -12.61
CA LEU A 1011 -9.67 -0.40 -11.32
C LEU A 1011 -11.11 0.01 -11.01
N SER A 1012 -11.66 1.01 -11.70
CA SER A 1012 -13.07 1.41 -11.56
C SER A 1012 -14.07 0.43 -12.12
N LEU A 1013 -13.60 -0.46 -12.99
CA LEU A 1013 -14.43 -1.48 -13.57
C LEU A 1013 -14.31 -2.81 -12.81
N MET A 1014 -13.64 -2.84 -11.65
CA MET A 1014 -13.50 -4.03 -10.80
C MET A 1014 -14.28 -3.89 -9.50
N ALA A 1015 -15.12 -4.87 -9.18
CA ALA A 1015 -15.95 -4.87 -7.97
C ALA A 1015 -15.21 -5.50 -6.78
N PHE A 1016 -14.17 -4.84 -6.27
CA PHE A 1016 -13.39 -5.31 -5.12
C PHE A 1016 -14.24 -5.68 -3.88
N ARG A 1017 -15.44 -5.12 -3.74
CA ARG A 1017 -16.40 -5.48 -2.67
C ARG A 1017 -16.92 -6.89 -2.74
N GLY A 1018 -16.97 -7.45 -3.94
CA GLY A 1018 -17.24 -8.87 -4.15
C GLY A 1018 -16.25 -9.77 -3.42
N THR A 1019 -15.06 -9.27 -3.07
CA THR A 1019 -14.00 -10.01 -2.37
C THR A 1019 -14.09 -9.95 -0.84
N GLY A 1020 -14.97 -9.07 -0.31
CA GLY A 1020 -15.23 -8.86 1.12
C GLY A 1020 -14.52 -7.63 1.72
N PRO A 1021 -15.03 -7.11 2.86
CA PRO A 1021 -14.75 -5.75 3.37
C PRO A 1021 -13.35 -5.52 3.95
N ARG A 1022 -12.47 -6.54 3.91
CA ARG A 1022 -11.13 -6.50 4.54
C ARG A 1022 -10.04 -6.94 3.57
N MET A 1023 -10.25 -6.79 2.27
CA MET A 1023 -9.34 -7.33 1.25
C MET A 1023 -7.91 -6.76 1.39
N ALA A 1024 -7.75 -5.44 1.46
CA ALA A 1024 -6.43 -4.81 1.58
C ALA A 1024 -5.75 -5.21 2.90
N ALA A 1025 -6.43 -5.06 4.03
CA ALA A 1025 -5.92 -5.45 5.34
C ALA A 1025 -5.49 -6.92 5.40
N ARG A 1026 -6.28 -7.82 4.82
CA ARG A 1026 -5.95 -9.24 4.73
C ARG A 1026 -4.71 -9.47 3.85
N ALA A 1027 -4.65 -8.89 2.66
CA ALA A 1027 -3.50 -9.03 1.77
C ALA A 1027 -2.19 -8.57 2.42
N ILE A 1028 -2.25 -7.47 3.18
CA ILE A 1028 -1.10 -6.92 3.91
C ILE A 1028 -0.74 -7.80 5.12
N LYS A 1029 -1.72 -8.28 5.88
CA LYS A 1029 -1.47 -9.15 7.05
C LYS A 1029 -0.93 -10.52 6.67
N ASP A 1030 -1.37 -11.07 5.55
CA ASP A 1030 -0.78 -12.28 5.00
C ASP A 1030 0.71 -12.04 4.64
N THR A 1031 1.07 -10.86 4.15
CA THR A 1031 2.49 -10.47 3.96
C THR A 1031 3.23 -10.39 5.28
N GLY A 1032 2.60 -9.83 6.32
CA GLY A 1032 3.13 -9.82 7.69
C GLY A 1032 3.32 -11.22 8.29
N SER A 1033 2.47 -12.18 7.94
CA SER A 1033 2.62 -13.58 8.38
C SER A 1033 3.90 -14.21 7.83
N ILE A 1034 4.21 -13.98 6.55
CA ILE A 1034 5.47 -14.44 5.93
C ILE A 1034 6.68 -13.72 6.56
N GLU A 1035 6.57 -12.41 6.76
CA GLU A 1035 7.60 -11.60 7.45
C GLU A 1035 7.94 -12.16 8.83
N GLN A 1036 6.94 -12.57 9.61
CA GLN A 1036 7.13 -13.06 10.98
C GLN A 1036 7.60 -14.51 11.04
N HIS A 1037 7.06 -15.39 10.20
CA HIS A 1037 7.20 -16.83 10.37
C HIS A 1037 8.19 -17.51 9.41
N ILE A 1038 8.57 -16.84 8.31
CA ILE A 1038 9.45 -17.45 7.29
C ILE A 1038 10.78 -16.71 7.19
N ILE A 1039 10.74 -15.38 7.09
CA ILE A 1039 11.94 -14.58 6.83
C ILE A 1039 13.05 -14.76 7.90
N PRO A 1040 12.77 -14.73 9.21
CA PRO A 1040 13.82 -14.87 10.23
C PRO A 1040 14.58 -16.18 10.10
N TRP A 1041 13.86 -17.25 9.74
CA TRP A 1041 14.45 -18.56 9.54
C TRP A 1041 15.26 -18.67 8.26
N ILE A 1042 14.81 -18.07 7.15
CA ILE A 1042 15.61 -18.02 5.92
C ILE A 1042 16.96 -17.35 6.20
N ILE A 1043 16.96 -16.24 6.92
CA ILE A 1043 18.19 -15.49 7.28
C ILE A 1043 19.10 -16.33 8.19
N GLN A 1044 18.53 -17.09 9.13
CA GLN A 1044 19.28 -17.94 10.09
C GLN A 1044 19.68 -19.32 9.52
N MET A 1045 19.08 -19.74 8.40
CA MET A 1045 19.22 -21.09 7.86
C MET A 1045 20.68 -21.53 7.68
N PRO A 1046 21.60 -20.71 7.13
CA PRO A 1046 22.97 -21.18 6.94
C PRO A 1046 23.72 -21.44 8.26
N LEU A 1047 23.43 -20.66 9.31
CA LEU A 1047 23.98 -20.90 10.64
C LEU A 1047 23.45 -22.20 11.22
N LEU A 1048 22.13 -22.40 11.14
CA LEU A 1048 21.47 -23.61 11.62
C LEU A 1048 22.00 -24.88 10.94
N LEU A 1049 22.14 -24.87 9.61
CA LEU A 1049 22.64 -26.04 8.89
C LEU A 1049 24.10 -26.35 9.24
N ASN A 1050 24.95 -25.32 9.36
CA ASN A 1050 26.33 -25.50 9.78
C ASN A 1050 26.43 -26.08 11.20
N GLU A 1051 25.62 -25.58 12.14
CA GLU A 1051 25.53 -26.13 13.50
C GLU A 1051 25.11 -27.60 13.52
N ILE A 1052 24.08 -27.95 12.75
CA ILE A 1052 23.62 -29.34 12.61
C ILE A 1052 24.75 -30.22 12.04
N ALA A 1053 25.46 -29.74 11.01
CA ALA A 1053 26.55 -30.45 10.37
C ALA A 1053 27.70 -30.81 11.33
N ILE A 1054 28.02 -29.93 12.29
CA ILE A 1054 29.18 -30.10 13.18
C ILE A 1054 28.82 -30.61 14.59
N SER A 1055 27.54 -30.63 14.96
CA SER A 1055 27.08 -30.96 16.33
C SER A 1055 27.35 -32.41 16.75
N GLY A 1056 27.50 -33.33 15.80
CA GLY A 1056 27.60 -34.78 16.06
C GLY A 1056 26.32 -35.43 16.59
N LYS A 1057 25.22 -34.68 16.74
CA LYS A 1057 23.92 -35.19 17.21
C LYS A 1057 23.12 -35.89 16.11
N HIS A 1058 23.38 -35.56 14.85
CA HIS A 1058 22.70 -36.07 13.66
C HIS A 1058 21.17 -35.96 13.76
N ASP A 1059 20.69 -34.75 14.09
CA ASP A 1059 19.28 -34.47 14.37
C ASP A 1059 18.69 -33.52 13.32
N PHE A 1060 17.57 -33.93 12.70
CA PHE A 1060 16.82 -33.14 11.72
C PHE A 1060 15.73 -32.27 12.35
N GLU A 1061 15.40 -32.47 13.64
CA GLU A 1061 14.25 -31.85 14.31
C GLU A 1061 14.18 -30.32 14.15
N PRO A 1062 15.30 -29.56 14.23
CA PRO A 1062 15.25 -28.11 14.01
C PRO A 1062 14.81 -27.73 12.59
N ILE A 1063 15.24 -28.46 11.56
CA ILE A 1063 14.86 -28.22 10.16
C ILE A 1063 13.38 -28.55 9.96
N ILE A 1064 12.92 -29.66 10.53
CA ILE A 1064 11.52 -30.09 10.45
C ILE A 1064 10.60 -29.09 11.17
N LYS A 1065 11.02 -28.56 12.33
CA LYS A 1065 10.26 -27.54 13.06
C LYS A 1065 10.07 -26.28 12.22
N TYR A 1066 11.13 -25.77 11.60
CA TYR A 1066 11.03 -24.63 10.68
C TYR A 1066 10.07 -24.91 9.52
N MET A 1067 10.26 -26.03 8.83
CA MET A 1067 9.40 -26.42 7.70
C MET A 1067 7.92 -26.52 8.09
N ARG A 1068 7.59 -26.91 9.33
CA ARG A 1068 6.22 -26.92 9.85
C ARG A 1068 5.65 -25.53 10.09
N GLU A 1069 6.45 -24.61 10.64
CA GLU A 1069 6.04 -23.22 10.83
C GLU A 1069 5.78 -22.54 9.48
N ALA A 1070 6.69 -22.73 8.52
CA ALA A 1070 6.53 -22.22 7.16
C ALA A 1070 5.34 -22.86 6.41
N GLN A 1071 5.13 -24.18 6.56
CA GLN A 1071 3.98 -24.87 5.98
C GLN A 1071 2.65 -24.25 6.45
N ARG A 1072 2.51 -23.97 7.75
CA ARG A 1072 1.29 -23.35 8.28
C ARG A 1072 1.04 -21.98 7.65
N ALA A 1073 2.06 -21.12 7.65
CA ALA A 1073 1.95 -19.77 7.08
C ALA A 1073 1.60 -19.80 5.58
N ILE A 1074 2.22 -20.67 4.78
CA ILE A 1074 1.96 -20.74 3.33
C ILE A 1074 0.62 -21.42 3.02
N THR A 1075 0.25 -22.48 3.76
CA THR A 1075 -1.02 -23.19 3.53
C THR A 1075 -2.22 -22.29 3.75
N ASP A 1076 -2.18 -21.43 4.78
CA ASP A 1076 -3.26 -20.49 5.08
C ASP A 1076 -3.44 -19.42 3.97
N ILE A 1077 -2.37 -19.14 3.21
CA ILE A 1077 -2.34 -18.10 2.17
C ILE A 1077 -2.66 -18.68 0.78
N ASN A 1078 -1.94 -19.73 0.36
CA ASN A 1078 -1.92 -20.25 -1.01
C ASN A 1078 -2.49 -21.67 -1.15
N GLY A 1079 -2.78 -22.36 -0.04
CA GLY A 1079 -3.24 -23.74 -0.03
C GLY A 1079 -2.11 -24.78 -0.16
N VAL A 1080 -2.52 -26.03 -0.26
CA VAL A 1080 -1.64 -27.20 -0.10
C VAL A 1080 -0.62 -27.41 -1.24
N PRO A 1081 -0.97 -27.29 -2.54
CA PRO A 1081 -0.03 -27.56 -3.63
C PRO A 1081 1.20 -26.64 -3.61
N ASP A 1082 0.98 -25.34 -3.44
CA ASP A 1082 2.05 -24.33 -3.36
C ASP A 1082 2.94 -24.53 -2.14
N THR A 1083 2.35 -25.02 -1.04
CA THR A 1083 3.12 -25.35 0.16
C THR A 1083 4.07 -26.52 -0.09
N TYR A 1084 3.65 -27.56 -0.81
CA TYR A 1084 4.54 -28.67 -1.13
C TYR A 1084 5.66 -28.26 -2.09
N GLU A 1085 5.41 -27.37 -3.05
CA GLU A 1085 6.48 -26.80 -3.89
C GLU A 1085 7.55 -26.10 -3.05
N PHE A 1086 7.13 -25.23 -2.13
CA PHE A 1086 8.03 -24.52 -1.22
C PHE A 1086 8.87 -25.49 -0.37
N ILE A 1087 8.21 -26.44 0.29
CA ILE A 1087 8.89 -27.42 1.15
C ILE A 1087 9.84 -28.28 0.34
N TYR A 1088 9.45 -28.67 -0.87
CA TYR A 1088 10.29 -29.45 -1.79
C TYR A 1088 11.57 -28.70 -2.14
N LYS A 1089 11.48 -27.44 -2.58
CA LYS A 1089 12.64 -26.63 -2.97
C LYS A 1089 13.60 -26.42 -1.79
N LEU A 1090 13.05 -26.11 -0.62
CA LEU A 1090 13.84 -25.97 0.62
C LEU A 1090 14.51 -27.30 1.01
N ALA A 1091 13.78 -28.42 0.95
CA ALA A 1091 14.32 -29.74 1.24
C ALA A 1091 15.42 -30.15 0.24
N GLY A 1092 15.25 -29.85 -1.05
CA GLY A 1092 16.27 -30.08 -2.08
C GLY A 1092 17.56 -29.30 -1.81
N THR A 1093 17.44 -28.03 -1.43
CA THR A 1093 18.57 -27.19 -0.97
C THR A 1093 19.27 -27.81 0.25
N VAL A 1094 18.52 -28.22 1.29
CA VAL A 1094 19.08 -28.88 2.48
C VAL A 1094 19.81 -30.18 2.11
N ILE A 1095 19.21 -31.03 1.27
CA ILE A 1095 19.84 -32.27 0.84
C ILE A 1095 21.14 -31.97 0.09
N ASN A 1096 21.13 -31.05 -0.86
CA ASN A 1096 22.32 -30.69 -1.65
C ASN A 1096 23.45 -30.11 -0.79
N TYR A 1097 23.14 -29.45 0.33
CA TYR A 1097 24.14 -28.99 1.31
C TYR A 1097 24.90 -30.16 1.97
N PHE A 1098 24.16 -31.16 2.46
CA PHE A 1098 24.74 -32.29 3.19
C PHE A 1098 25.23 -33.44 2.29
N LYS A 1099 24.75 -33.51 1.05
CA LYS A 1099 24.98 -34.65 0.16
C LYS A 1099 26.46 -34.88 -0.13
N ARG A 1100 26.88 -36.12 0.09
CA ARG A 1100 28.24 -36.59 -0.17
C ARG A 1100 28.48 -36.83 -1.67
N ASP A 1101 29.68 -36.47 -2.12
CA ASP A 1101 30.18 -36.72 -3.48
C ASP A 1101 30.03 -38.18 -3.92
N GLY A 1102 29.60 -38.37 -5.17
CA GLY A 1102 29.52 -39.70 -5.79
C GLY A 1102 30.89 -40.39 -5.87
N MET A 1103 31.96 -39.62 -6.13
CA MET A 1103 33.34 -40.11 -6.25
C MET A 1103 34.05 -40.33 -4.91
N ALA A 1104 33.47 -39.85 -3.80
CA ALA A 1104 34.00 -40.07 -2.45
C ALA A 1104 33.42 -41.34 -1.80
N LYS A 1105 32.53 -42.06 -2.49
CA LYS A 1105 31.96 -43.34 -2.04
C LYS A 1105 33.03 -44.45 -2.03
N PRO A 1106 32.90 -45.48 -1.17
CA PRO A 1106 34.01 -46.37 -0.80
C PRO A 1106 34.69 -47.11 -1.96
N LEU A 1107 33.98 -47.34 -3.06
CA LEU A 1107 34.53 -47.95 -4.29
C LEU A 1107 35.65 -47.11 -4.95
N PHE A 1108 35.59 -45.78 -4.81
CA PHE A 1108 36.51 -44.81 -5.42
C PHE A 1108 37.29 -43.98 -4.39
N GLY A 1109 36.90 -44.04 -3.10
CA GLY A 1109 37.34 -43.15 -2.02
C GLY A 1109 38.64 -43.50 -1.29
N LEU A 1110 39.30 -44.63 -1.59
CA LEU A 1110 40.59 -45.03 -0.96
C LEU A 1110 41.71 -43.97 -1.12
N PHE A 1111 41.59 -43.07 -2.11
CA PHE A 1111 42.55 -41.97 -2.37
C PHE A 1111 42.06 -40.57 -1.94
N ARG A 1112 40.87 -40.46 -1.31
CA ARG A 1112 40.26 -39.17 -0.91
C ARG A 1112 40.00 -39.04 0.61
N LEU A 1113 40.58 -39.93 1.42
CA LEU A 1113 40.56 -39.84 2.88
C LEU A 1113 41.19 -38.51 3.34
N GLY A 1114 40.43 -37.68 4.07
CA GLY A 1114 40.86 -36.37 4.56
C GLY A 1114 40.49 -35.17 3.66
N GLN A 1115 39.99 -35.40 2.44
CA GLN A 1115 39.48 -34.33 1.57
C GLN A 1115 38.03 -33.98 1.91
N LYS A 1116 37.64 -32.73 1.64
CA LYS A 1116 36.24 -32.27 1.74
C LYS A 1116 35.42 -32.93 0.62
N ASN A 1117 34.27 -33.50 0.95
CA ASN A 1117 33.47 -34.31 0.01
C ASN A 1117 31.99 -33.87 -0.06
N SER A 1118 31.67 -32.70 0.49
CA SER A 1118 30.33 -32.13 0.53
C SER A 1118 30.41 -30.62 0.72
N ILE A 1119 29.32 -29.91 0.44
CA ILE A 1119 29.23 -28.47 0.70
C ILE A 1119 29.32 -28.19 2.21
N ALA A 1120 28.70 -29.02 3.05
CA ALA A 1120 28.81 -28.94 4.50
C ALA A 1120 30.28 -29.01 4.99
N ALA A 1121 31.10 -29.89 4.41
CA ALA A 1121 32.53 -29.98 4.73
C ALA A 1121 33.34 -28.77 4.24
N GLU A 1122 32.92 -28.13 3.15
CA GLU A 1122 33.50 -26.86 2.70
C GLU A 1122 33.31 -25.75 3.73
N TYR A 1123 32.07 -25.59 4.22
CA TYR A 1123 31.71 -24.62 5.26
C TYR A 1123 32.37 -24.88 6.61
N ALA A 1124 32.43 -26.15 7.04
CA ALA A 1124 33.08 -26.52 8.29
C ALA A 1124 34.62 -26.38 8.25
N GLY A 1125 35.21 -26.16 7.07
CA GLY A 1125 36.66 -26.06 6.88
C GLY A 1125 37.42 -27.37 7.08
N ARG A 1126 36.72 -28.48 7.31
CA ARG A 1126 37.28 -29.81 7.63
C ARG A 1126 36.38 -30.91 7.09
N SER A 1127 36.97 -32.08 6.84
CA SER A 1127 36.27 -33.29 6.41
C SER A 1127 35.98 -34.26 7.57
N SER A 1128 36.67 -34.12 8.70
CA SER A 1128 36.46 -34.92 9.92
C SER A 1128 35.45 -34.25 10.84
N ALA A 1129 34.54 -35.04 11.42
CA ALA A 1129 33.46 -34.54 12.31
C ALA A 1129 32.48 -33.56 11.64
N VAL A 1130 32.09 -33.86 10.40
CA VAL A 1130 30.97 -33.25 9.67
C VAL A 1130 30.00 -34.35 9.27
N TRP A 1131 28.71 -34.13 9.47
CA TRP A 1131 27.70 -35.06 9.02
C TRP A 1131 27.47 -34.90 7.51
N GLU A 1132 27.98 -35.84 6.71
CA GLU A 1132 27.74 -35.91 5.27
C GLU A 1132 26.68 -36.98 4.98
N TRP A 1133 25.64 -36.63 4.21
CA TRP A 1133 24.53 -37.55 3.94
C TRP A 1133 24.84 -38.49 2.79
N ASP A 1134 24.64 -39.79 3.04
CA ASP A 1134 24.53 -40.82 2.01
C ASP A 1134 23.06 -41.02 1.57
N SER A 1135 22.82 -41.94 0.64
CA SER A 1135 21.46 -42.22 0.16
C SER A 1135 20.47 -42.64 1.25
N ARG A 1136 20.93 -43.20 2.39
CA ARG A 1136 20.07 -43.62 3.51
C ARG A 1136 19.70 -42.45 4.40
N ASP A 1137 20.62 -41.52 4.64
CA ASP A 1137 20.32 -40.31 5.40
C ASP A 1137 19.35 -39.39 4.64
N ILE A 1138 19.49 -39.32 3.31
CA ILE A 1138 18.51 -38.63 2.44
C ILE A 1138 17.13 -39.29 2.57
N ASP A 1139 17.04 -40.61 2.52
CA ASP A 1139 15.76 -41.33 2.71
C ASP A 1139 15.17 -41.09 4.10
N ARG A 1140 15.98 -41.13 5.17
CA ARG A 1140 15.53 -40.82 6.53
C ARG A 1140 14.96 -39.42 6.65
N PHE A 1141 15.60 -38.43 6.01
CA PHE A 1141 15.07 -37.07 5.96
C PHE A 1141 13.73 -37.03 5.23
N CYS A 1142 13.60 -37.68 4.06
CA CYS A 1142 12.33 -37.79 3.35
C CYS A 1142 11.22 -38.48 4.19
N VAL A 1143 11.55 -39.55 4.92
CA VAL A 1143 10.63 -40.21 5.86
C VAL A 1143 10.23 -39.29 7.01
N ALA A 1144 11.15 -38.44 7.49
CA ALA A 1144 10.83 -37.42 8.49
C ALA A 1144 9.85 -36.38 7.93
N LEU A 1145 10.03 -35.93 6.68
CA LEU A 1145 9.07 -35.03 6.01
C LEU A 1145 7.69 -35.66 5.90
N GLU A 1146 7.60 -36.94 5.53
CA GLU A 1146 6.34 -37.69 5.43
C GLU A 1146 5.65 -37.85 6.79
N SER A 1147 6.40 -38.30 7.80
CA SER A 1147 5.90 -38.54 9.16
C SER A 1147 5.35 -37.26 9.79
N ASN A 1148 5.91 -36.11 9.40
CA ASN A 1148 5.47 -34.80 9.85
C ASN A 1148 4.42 -34.14 8.96
N SER A 1149 3.96 -34.82 7.90
CA SER A 1149 3.00 -34.33 6.89
C SER A 1149 3.46 -33.08 6.11
N LEU A 1150 4.78 -32.90 5.98
CA LEU A 1150 5.39 -31.81 5.22
C LEU A 1150 5.37 -32.06 3.71
N LEU A 1151 5.58 -33.32 3.30
CA LEU A 1151 5.39 -33.81 1.93
C LEU A 1151 4.65 -35.13 1.97
N LYS A 1152 3.83 -35.41 0.96
CA LYS A 1152 3.16 -36.72 0.84
C LYS A 1152 4.14 -37.77 0.32
N ASN A 1153 3.92 -39.01 0.75
CA ASN A 1153 4.63 -40.21 0.25
C ASN A 1153 4.04 -40.74 -1.06
N SER A 1154 2.95 -40.13 -1.53
CA SER A 1154 2.26 -40.50 -2.74
C SER A 1154 1.84 -39.24 -3.49
N PRO A 1155 1.94 -39.24 -4.83
CA PRO A 1155 1.41 -38.17 -5.68
C PRO A 1155 -0.12 -38.07 -5.68
N TYR A 1156 -0.83 -38.96 -4.98
CA TYR A 1156 -2.28 -39.11 -5.06
C TYR A 1156 -2.99 -38.69 -3.77
N ASN A 1157 -4.02 -37.87 -3.89
CA ASN A 1157 -4.97 -37.55 -2.83
C ASN A 1157 -6.14 -38.53 -2.85
N LEU A 1158 -5.95 -39.70 -2.23
CA LEU A 1158 -6.98 -40.73 -2.06
C LEU A 1158 -8.04 -40.37 -1.02
N GLN A 1159 -8.23 -39.09 -0.70
CA GLN A 1159 -9.31 -38.63 0.17
C GLN A 1159 -10.08 -37.46 -0.43
N ALA A 1160 -9.72 -37.03 -1.66
CA ALA A 1160 -10.42 -35.94 -2.31
C ALA A 1160 -11.88 -36.30 -2.58
N VAL A 1161 -12.77 -35.36 -2.28
CA VAL A 1161 -14.21 -35.44 -2.54
C VAL A 1161 -14.54 -34.29 -3.48
N GLY A 1162 -15.17 -34.57 -4.61
CA GLY A 1162 -15.56 -33.56 -5.60
C GLY A 1162 -16.78 -32.75 -5.13
N ASN A 1163 -17.10 -31.70 -5.88
CA ASN A 1163 -18.19 -30.76 -5.57
C ASN A 1163 -19.58 -31.43 -5.43
N GLU A 1164 -19.77 -32.64 -5.98
CA GLU A 1164 -20.99 -33.44 -5.82
C GLU A 1164 -21.00 -34.32 -4.54
N GLY A 1165 -20.05 -34.14 -3.62
CA GLY A 1165 -19.90 -35.01 -2.45
C GLY A 1165 -19.42 -36.43 -2.76
N LYS A 1166 -19.07 -36.72 -4.02
CA LYS A 1166 -18.53 -38.01 -4.48
C LYS A 1166 -17.02 -38.02 -4.36
N PHE A 1167 -16.48 -39.14 -3.90
CA PHE A 1167 -15.04 -39.35 -3.85
C PHE A 1167 -14.40 -39.17 -5.25
N SER A 1168 -13.53 -38.19 -5.38
CA SER A 1168 -12.83 -37.81 -6.61
C SER A 1168 -11.34 -38.15 -6.58
N GLY A 1169 -10.84 -38.67 -5.46
CA GLY A 1169 -9.43 -38.98 -5.27
C GLY A 1169 -8.87 -39.99 -6.27
N GLY A 1170 -7.76 -39.64 -6.94
CA GLY A 1170 -7.05 -40.53 -7.86
C GLY A 1170 -7.83 -40.89 -9.14
N LYS A 1171 -8.53 -39.92 -9.76
CA LYS A 1171 -9.22 -40.10 -11.04
C LYS A 1171 -8.33 -40.84 -12.05
N LEU A 1172 -8.90 -41.82 -12.75
CA LEU A 1172 -8.17 -42.56 -13.78
C LEU A 1172 -8.21 -41.80 -15.11
N GLU A 1173 -7.03 -41.44 -15.61
CA GLU A 1173 -6.80 -40.84 -16.92
C GLU A 1173 -6.26 -41.87 -17.90
N ASP A 1174 -6.44 -41.61 -19.19
CA ASP A 1174 -5.91 -42.47 -20.23
C ASP A 1174 -4.39 -42.34 -20.32
N ARG A 1175 -3.70 -43.47 -20.34
CA ARG A 1175 -2.25 -43.50 -20.51
C ARG A 1175 -1.92 -43.58 -21.99
N TRP A 1176 -0.98 -42.75 -22.44
CA TRP A 1176 -0.49 -42.74 -23.81
C TRP A 1176 0.99 -43.11 -23.86
N ILE A 1177 1.39 -43.90 -24.85
CA ILE A 1177 2.78 -44.30 -25.05
C ILE A 1177 3.21 -44.02 -26.48
N LYS A 1178 4.42 -43.49 -26.66
CA LYS A 1178 5.07 -43.42 -27.97
C LYS A 1178 5.88 -44.69 -28.19
N ILE A 1179 5.49 -45.48 -29.20
CA ILE A 1179 6.25 -46.67 -29.61
C ILE A 1179 7.30 -46.26 -30.64
N PRO A 1180 8.57 -46.68 -30.49
CA PRO A 1180 9.61 -46.45 -31.49
C PRO A 1180 9.17 -46.91 -32.89
N GLY A 1181 9.24 -46.02 -33.89
CA GLY A 1181 8.83 -46.30 -35.28
C GLY A 1181 7.41 -45.86 -35.65
N LEU A 1182 6.53 -45.61 -34.67
CA LEU A 1182 5.21 -45.00 -34.90
C LEU A 1182 5.29 -43.48 -34.66
N LYS A 1183 4.79 -42.70 -35.63
CA LYS A 1183 4.77 -41.23 -35.53
C LYS A 1183 3.72 -40.70 -34.54
N LYS A 1184 2.69 -41.48 -34.22
CA LYS A 1184 1.60 -41.09 -33.31
C LYS A 1184 1.64 -41.92 -32.02
N PRO A 1185 1.45 -41.30 -30.84
CA PRO A 1185 1.27 -42.04 -29.60
C PRO A 1185 -0.03 -42.87 -29.62
N ILE A 1186 -0.02 -44.01 -28.92
CA ILE A 1186 -1.18 -44.89 -28.79
C ILE A 1186 -1.68 -44.94 -27.35
N ARG A 1187 -3.00 -45.05 -27.20
CA ARG A 1187 -3.66 -45.21 -25.89
C ARG A 1187 -3.40 -46.62 -25.36
N PHE A 1188 -2.86 -46.70 -24.14
CA PHE A 1188 -2.50 -47.95 -23.48
C PHE A 1188 -2.92 -47.94 -22.00
N GLY A 1189 -4.15 -48.39 -21.73
CA GLY A 1189 -4.69 -48.52 -20.39
C GLY A 1189 -5.02 -47.18 -19.70
N LYS A 1190 -5.20 -47.22 -18.38
CA LYS A 1190 -5.48 -46.05 -17.54
C LYS A 1190 -4.41 -45.90 -16.44
N LYS A 1191 -4.09 -44.66 -16.06
CA LYS A 1191 -3.18 -44.27 -14.98
C LYS A 1191 -3.93 -43.33 -14.03
N ARG A 1192 -3.58 -43.31 -12.75
CA ARG A 1192 -4.15 -42.32 -11.81
C ARG A 1192 -3.59 -40.94 -12.09
N HIS A 1193 -4.47 -39.94 -12.15
CA HIS A 1193 -4.15 -38.52 -12.16
C HIS A 1193 -3.30 -38.20 -10.93
N VAL A 1194 -2.29 -37.37 -11.12
CA VAL A 1194 -1.35 -36.97 -10.07
C VAL A 1194 -1.90 -35.71 -9.43
N ASP A 1195 -2.28 -35.79 -8.17
CA ASP A 1195 -2.90 -34.70 -7.42
C ASP A 1195 -1.85 -33.72 -6.84
N TYR A 1196 -0.60 -34.18 -6.64
CA TYR A 1196 0.52 -33.37 -6.15
C TYR A 1196 1.79 -33.56 -7.01
N GLU A 1197 2.32 -32.48 -7.63
CA GLU A 1197 3.60 -32.53 -8.37
C GLU A 1197 4.80 -32.81 -7.47
N PHE A 1198 4.81 -32.11 -6.35
CA PHE A 1198 5.93 -32.04 -5.43
C PHE A 1198 5.65 -32.99 -4.27
N ASP A 1199 6.28 -34.14 -4.33
CA ASP A 1199 6.14 -35.19 -3.33
C ASP A 1199 7.53 -35.72 -2.92
N SER A 1200 7.55 -36.51 -1.86
CA SER A 1200 8.78 -37.08 -1.33
C SER A 1200 9.37 -38.20 -2.21
N LEU A 1201 8.60 -38.82 -3.12
CA LEU A 1201 9.12 -39.82 -4.06
C LEU A 1201 9.92 -39.14 -5.18
N LYS A 1202 9.40 -38.03 -5.72
CA LYS A 1202 10.12 -37.16 -6.66
C LYS A 1202 11.42 -36.66 -6.03
N LEU A 1203 11.36 -36.20 -4.77
CA LEU A 1203 12.52 -35.72 -4.03
C LEU A 1203 13.60 -36.81 -3.88
N ARG A 1204 13.21 -38.03 -3.49
CA ARG A 1204 14.13 -39.18 -3.41
C ARG A 1204 14.77 -39.50 -4.75
N LYS A 1205 13.99 -39.50 -5.83
CA LYS A 1205 14.45 -39.84 -7.17
C LYS A 1205 15.45 -38.81 -7.71
N GLU A 1206 15.15 -37.52 -7.53
CA GLU A 1206 16.04 -36.44 -8.01
C GLU A 1206 17.33 -36.35 -7.19
N HIS A 1207 17.25 -36.53 -5.86
CA HIS A 1207 18.40 -36.34 -4.99
C HIS A 1207 19.15 -37.64 -4.61
N GLY A 1208 18.69 -38.81 -5.07
CA GLY A 1208 19.39 -40.09 -4.88
C GLY A 1208 19.18 -40.72 -3.51
N GLY A 1209 17.96 -40.64 -2.97
CA GLY A 1209 17.48 -41.37 -1.79
C GLY A 1209 16.52 -42.52 -2.14
N ASP A 1210 16.48 -42.94 -3.40
CA ASP A 1210 15.63 -44.04 -3.85
C ASP A 1210 16.27 -45.41 -3.62
N ILE A 1211 15.46 -46.48 -3.69
CA ILE A 1211 15.93 -47.87 -3.46
C ILE A 1211 17.13 -48.22 -4.37
N PRO A 1212 17.15 -47.88 -5.67
CA PRO A 1212 18.32 -48.06 -6.52
C PRO A 1212 19.59 -47.38 -5.99
N ALA A 1213 19.52 -46.11 -5.57
CA ALA A 1213 20.68 -45.41 -5.03
C ALA A 1213 21.17 -46.02 -3.70
N ILE A 1214 20.24 -46.39 -2.81
CA ILE A 1214 20.56 -47.08 -1.56
C ILE A 1214 21.24 -48.43 -1.83
N ALA A 1215 20.72 -49.21 -2.77
CA ALA A 1215 21.30 -50.49 -3.15
C ALA A 1215 22.70 -50.31 -3.76
N TRP A 1216 22.89 -49.28 -4.60
CA TRP A 1216 24.19 -48.92 -5.15
C TRP A 1216 25.20 -48.54 -4.06
N ASP A 1217 24.76 -47.82 -3.03
CA ASP A 1217 25.61 -47.46 -1.88
C ASP A 1217 26.01 -48.68 -1.05
N TYR A 1218 25.09 -49.63 -0.83
CA TYR A 1218 25.41 -50.91 -0.20
C TYR A 1218 26.45 -51.70 -1.01
N VAL A 1219 26.26 -51.81 -2.33
CA VAL A 1219 27.21 -52.48 -3.22
C VAL A 1219 28.58 -51.80 -3.13
N ASN A 1220 28.64 -50.46 -3.19
CA ASN A 1220 29.89 -49.71 -3.09
C ASN A 1220 30.58 -49.82 -1.73
N GLN A 1221 29.83 -50.01 -0.64
CA GLN A 1221 30.39 -50.20 0.70
C GLN A 1221 31.05 -51.57 0.86
N PHE A 1222 30.42 -52.63 0.34
CA PHE A 1222 30.87 -54.01 0.56
C PHE A 1222 31.75 -54.56 -0.56
N LEU A 1223 31.64 -54.08 -1.80
CA LEU A 1223 32.43 -54.56 -2.94
C LEU A 1223 33.95 -54.38 -2.74
N PRO A 1224 34.47 -53.26 -2.18
CA PRO A 1224 35.90 -53.13 -1.87
C PRO A 1224 36.38 -54.15 -0.82
N LEU A 1225 35.56 -54.42 0.20
CA LEU A 1225 35.87 -55.43 1.22
C LEU A 1225 35.88 -56.84 0.62
N ALA A 1226 34.92 -57.14 -0.26
CA ALA A 1226 34.87 -58.40 -0.99
C ALA A 1226 36.07 -58.55 -1.94
N MET A 1227 36.45 -57.50 -2.67
CA MET A 1227 37.64 -57.48 -3.53
C MET A 1227 38.93 -57.63 -2.71
N ALA A 1228 39.07 -56.92 -1.59
CA ALA A 1228 40.22 -57.05 -0.70
C ALA A 1228 40.31 -58.44 -0.08
N PHE A 1229 39.17 -59.05 0.28
CA PHE A 1229 39.11 -60.43 0.75
C PHE A 1229 39.48 -61.44 -0.34
N LEU A 1230 39.00 -61.25 -1.57
CA LEU A 1230 39.36 -62.09 -2.72
C LEU A 1230 40.85 -61.93 -3.08
N LEU A 1231 41.38 -60.72 -3.02
CA LEU A 1231 42.80 -60.44 -3.26
C LEU A 1231 43.67 -61.04 -2.15
N TRP A 1232 43.28 -60.90 -0.89
CA TRP A 1232 43.94 -61.55 0.25
C TRP A 1232 43.89 -63.07 0.12
N LYS A 1233 42.75 -63.64 -0.25
CA LYS A 1233 42.60 -65.07 -0.49
C LYS A 1233 43.47 -65.53 -1.67
N TYR A 1234 43.52 -64.78 -2.76
CA TYR A 1234 44.38 -65.06 -3.91
C TYR A 1234 45.87 -64.98 -3.54
N ILE A 1235 46.29 -63.93 -2.82
CA ILE A 1235 47.67 -63.79 -2.32
C ILE A 1235 48.01 -64.92 -1.35
N LYS A 1236 47.10 -65.26 -0.44
CA LYS A 1236 47.27 -66.37 0.51
C LYS A 1236 47.37 -67.72 -0.21
N ASP A 1237 46.47 -68.00 -1.15
CA ASP A 1237 46.45 -69.23 -1.94
C ASP A 1237 47.72 -69.33 -2.82
N ALA A 1238 48.18 -68.21 -3.40
CA ALA A 1238 49.44 -68.13 -4.15
C ALA A 1238 50.67 -68.29 -3.25
N MET A 1239 50.65 -67.78 -2.01
CA MET A 1239 51.70 -68.00 -1.01
C MET A 1239 51.69 -69.44 -0.47
N ASP A 1240 50.53 -70.06 -0.31
CA ASP A 1240 50.38 -71.47 0.08
C ASP A 1240 50.84 -72.41 -1.06
N GLU A 1241 50.68 -72.02 -2.33
CA GLU A 1241 51.30 -72.68 -3.49
C GLU A 1241 52.82 -72.49 -3.54
N ALA A 1242 53.31 -71.26 -3.38
CA ALA A 1242 54.75 -70.96 -3.40
C ALA A 1242 55.51 -71.59 -2.22
N SER A 1243 54.84 -71.84 -1.09
CA SER A 1243 55.41 -72.52 0.09
C SER A 1243 55.24 -74.04 0.07
N GLY A 1244 54.75 -74.62 -1.02
CA GLY A 1244 54.66 -76.08 -1.22
C GLY A 1244 53.59 -76.78 -0.36
N LYS A 1245 52.59 -76.06 0.13
CA LYS A 1245 51.55 -76.63 1.02
C LYS A 1245 50.33 -77.20 0.29
N LYS A 1246 50.23 -77.07 -1.03
CA LYS A 1246 49.25 -77.81 -1.84
C LYS A 1246 49.80 -79.19 -2.21
N LYS A 1247 49.28 -80.24 -1.57
CA LYS A 1247 49.33 -81.60 -2.13
C LYS A 1247 48.45 -81.63 -3.38
N GLN A 1248 49.00 -82.10 -4.50
CA GLN A 1248 48.26 -82.39 -5.74
C GLN A 1248 47.05 -83.29 -5.48
#